data_AF-A0AAE0ULK1-F1
#
_entry.id   AF-A0AAE0ULK1-F1
#
_cell.length_a   1.000
_cell.length_b   1.000
_cell.length_c   1.000
_cell.angle_alpha   90.00
_cell.angle_beta   90.00
_cell.angle_gamma   90.00
#
_symmetry.space_group_name_H-M   'P 1'
#
loop_
_entity.id
_entity.type
_entity.pdbx_description
1 polymer ?
#
loop_
_entity_poly.entity_id
_entity_poly.type
_entity_poly.pdbx_seq_one_letter_code
_entity_poly.pdbx_strand_id
1 'polypeptide(L)'
;IIMDLQEYFRRIGFGGVYEKPDLATLRTVHELHVMSVPFENLSIHCGEWNTLDLQIIYEKIVRNRRGGWCCENNLLFSWVLREMGYKYATLGSREFRTLINDFSPMDSHLINLVEIEGKPYIADVSFGVSYQIWYPLEMISGKDQEQPSGIFRLLNDGETWTLEKTGRKPLVLNEAFASSSLVDKRLTKPIFSFVLTPRGIDHFLTTSEYLQTSPESLFTQKSICSLQTPTGFRALIGWTYSEVTFNPEENTDIFEMRDVADSEIETILKEKNIMDLQEYFRRIGFNGLNEKPDLATLRTVHKLHVMSIPFENLSIHCGERNTMDLQIIYEKIVRNRRGGWCCENNLLFSWVLREMGYKYTTLGSREFRTLINDFSPMDSHLINLVEIEGKPYIADVSFGVSYQIWYPLEMISGKDQEQPSRIFRLLNDGETWTLERIGRKPLVLNEAFASSSLVDKRLMKPIFSFVLTPRGIDHFLTTSEYLQTSPESLFTQKSICSLQTPTGFRALIGWTYSEVTFNPEENTDIFEMRDVADSEIETILKEKNTSEGSGSAGCMRNPTWPRSAPSKLHVMSIPFENLSIHCGERNTLDLQIIYEKIVRNRRGGWCCENNLLFSWVLREMGYKYATLGSREFRTLINDFSPMDSHLIKTIFKLNKMDLQEYFRRIGFNGLNEKPDLATLRTVHKLHVMSVPFENLSIHCGERNTLDLQIIYEKIVRNRRGGWCCENNLLFSWVLREMGYKYTTLGSREFRTLINDFSPMDSHLINLVEIEGKPYIADVSFGVSYQIWYPLEMISGKDQEQPSGIFRLLNDGETWTLEKTLGKGNRWS
;
A
#
# COMPACT_ATOMS: atom_id res chain seq x y z
N ILE A 1 -0.78 0.06 -14.28
CA ILE A 1 -0.08 0.66 -13.13
C ILE A 1 1.40 0.70 -13.49
N ILE A 2 2.11 1.81 -13.27
CA ILE A 2 3.49 1.98 -13.73
C ILE A 2 4.44 1.54 -12.60
N MET A 3 5.45 0.73 -12.91
CA MET A 3 6.55 0.40 -11.98
C MET A 3 7.42 1.63 -11.75
N ASP A 4 7.85 1.86 -10.50
CA ASP A 4 8.62 3.04 -10.08
C ASP A 4 9.96 2.62 -9.47
N LEU A 5 11.06 3.08 -10.08
CA LEU A 5 12.41 2.81 -9.59
C LEU A 5 12.63 3.34 -8.16
N GLN A 6 11.98 4.44 -7.78
CA GLN A 6 12.09 4.99 -6.42
C GLN A 6 11.42 4.11 -5.38
N GLU A 7 10.33 3.44 -5.73
CA GLU A 7 9.67 2.47 -4.86
C GLU A 7 10.54 1.22 -4.66
N TYR A 8 11.21 0.75 -5.73
CA TYR A 8 12.24 -0.28 -5.62
C TYR A 8 13.40 0.16 -4.71
N PHE A 9 13.91 1.40 -4.86
CA PHE A 9 14.97 1.91 -3.98
C PHE A 9 14.54 1.96 -2.52
N ARG A 10 13.29 2.38 -2.22
CA ARG A 10 12.73 2.28 -0.87
C ARG A 10 12.65 0.85 -0.37
N ARG A 11 12.31 -0.12 -1.23
CA ARG A 11 12.25 -1.56 -0.88
C ARG A 11 13.60 -2.11 -0.43
N ILE A 12 14.70 -1.66 -1.03
CA ILE A 12 16.06 -2.13 -0.72
C ILE A 12 16.84 -1.19 0.21
N GLY A 13 16.26 -0.04 0.59
CA GLY A 13 16.92 0.95 1.44
C GLY A 13 18.01 1.78 0.73
N PHE A 14 17.95 1.91 -0.60
CA PHE A 14 18.91 2.73 -1.34
C PHE A 14 18.54 4.22 -1.26
N GLY A 15 19.38 5.01 -0.58
CA GLY A 15 19.26 6.48 -0.48
C GLY A 15 20.36 7.26 -1.21
N GLY A 16 21.19 6.59 -2.01
CA GLY A 16 22.30 7.22 -2.74
C GLY A 16 21.85 8.06 -3.94
N VAL A 17 22.68 9.03 -4.33
CA VAL A 17 22.47 9.77 -5.59
C VAL A 17 22.95 8.89 -6.75
N TYR A 18 22.12 8.75 -7.77
CA TYR A 18 22.45 8.03 -9.00
C TYR A 18 22.54 9.00 -10.17
N GLU A 19 23.77 9.42 -10.51
CA GLU A 19 24.01 10.36 -11.61
C GLU A 19 24.42 9.65 -12.91
N LYS A 20 25.05 8.48 -12.82
CA LYS A 20 25.58 7.72 -13.96
C LYS A 20 25.69 6.22 -13.68
N PRO A 21 25.64 5.35 -14.71
CA PRO A 21 25.84 3.90 -14.58
C PRO A 21 27.31 3.52 -14.31
N ASP A 22 27.75 3.68 -13.06
CA ASP A 22 29.10 3.32 -12.61
C ASP A 22 29.13 2.08 -11.69
N LEU A 23 30.32 1.49 -11.56
CA LEU A 23 30.51 0.28 -10.76
C LEU A 23 30.25 0.50 -9.27
N ALA A 24 30.53 1.70 -8.74
CA ALA A 24 30.33 2.01 -7.34
C ALA A 24 28.84 1.95 -6.98
N THR A 25 27.99 2.57 -7.81
CA THR A 25 26.54 2.53 -7.61
C THR A 25 25.99 1.12 -7.81
N LEU A 26 26.43 0.39 -8.84
CA LEU A 26 25.97 -0.99 -9.06
C LEU A 26 26.32 -1.87 -7.86
N ARG A 27 27.53 -1.74 -7.29
CA ARG A 27 27.94 -2.48 -6.09
C ARG A 27 26.99 -2.22 -4.92
N THR A 28 26.68 -0.96 -4.62
CA THR A 28 25.77 -0.61 -3.53
C THR A 28 24.35 -1.12 -3.75
N VAL A 29 23.79 -0.95 -4.95
CA VAL A 29 22.44 -1.43 -5.26
C VAL A 29 22.35 -2.96 -5.24
N HIS A 30 23.39 -3.65 -5.72
CA HIS A 30 23.48 -5.10 -5.68
C HIS A 30 23.54 -5.63 -4.25
N GLU A 31 24.43 -5.06 -3.42
CA GLU A 31 24.56 -5.41 -2.00
C GLU A 31 23.25 -5.19 -1.24
N LEU A 32 22.64 -4.01 -1.39
CA LEU A 32 21.36 -3.70 -0.72
C LEU A 32 20.23 -4.62 -1.17
N HIS A 33 20.19 -5.03 -2.45
CA HIS A 33 19.20 -6.00 -2.92
C HIS A 33 19.35 -7.35 -2.20
N VAL A 34 20.55 -7.94 -2.19
CA VAL A 34 20.78 -9.28 -1.59
C VAL A 34 20.55 -9.29 -0.07
N MET A 35 20.69 -8.13 0.58
CA MET A 35 20.41 -7.93 2.02
C MET A 35 18.92 -7.71 2.32
N SER A 36 18.15 -7.21 1.36
CA SER A 36 16.77 -6.77 1.59
C SER A 36 15.72 -7.72 1.00
N VAL A 37 16.05 -8.39 -0.09
CA VAL A 37 15.11 -9.22 -0.85
C VAL A 37 15.48 -10.70 -0.70
N PRO A 38 14.58 -11.53 -0.13
CA PRO A 38 14.83 -12.97 -0.01
C PRO A 38 15.00 -13.65 -1.37
N PHE A 39 15.91 -14.62 -1.41
CA PHE A 39 15.75 -15.77 -2.30
C PHE A 39 14.74 -16.73 -1.67
N GLU A 40 13.60 -16.97 -2.31
CA GLU A 40 12.55 -17.84 -1.78
C GLU A 40 11.69 -18.50 -2.88
N ASN A 41 11.11 -19.66 -2.57
CA ASN A 41 10.18 -20.38 -3.45
C ASN A 41 8.85 -20.75 -2.75
N LEU A 42 8.48 -20.02 -1.69
CA LEU A 42 7.34 -20.31 -0.83
C LEU A 42 6.01 -20.28 -1.58
N SER A 43 5.90 -19.46 -2.63
CA SER A 43 4.71 -19.44 -3.50
C SER A 43 4.35 -20.85 -3.99
N ILE A 44 5.32 -21.66 -4.41
CA ILE A 44 5.11 -23.06 -4.86
C ILE A 44 4.50 -23.90 -3.72
N HIS A 45 5.02 -23.75 -2.50
CA HIS A 45 4.58 -24.51 -1.32
C HIS A 45 3.26 -24.00 -0.72
N CYS A 46 2.83 -22.81 -1.12
CA CYS A 46 1.52 -22.24 -0.81
C CYS A 46 0.48 -22.46 -1.92
N GLY A 47 0.82 -23.19 -2.99
CA GLY A 47 -0.07 -23.44 -4.13
C GLY A 47 -0.21 -22.25 -5.09
N GLU A 48 0.66 -21.25 -4.99
CA GLU A 48 0.76 -20.12 -5.91
C GLU A 48 1.72 -20.45 -7.07
N TRP A 49 1.50 -19.78 -8.20
CA TRP A 49 2.32 -19.95 -9.40
C TRP A 49 3.34 -18.82 -9.51
N ASN A 50 4.63 -19.14 -9.69
CA ASN A 50 5.61 -18.12 -10.03
C ASN A 50 5.48 -17.76 -11.52
N THR A 51 5.54 -16.47 -11.81
CA THR A 51 5.38 -15.91 -13.16
C THR A 51 6.65 -15.20 -13.60
N LEU A 52 6.81 -15.03 -14.91
CA LEU A 52 7.82 -14.16 -15.51
C LEU A 52 7.23 -12.82 -15.98
N ASP A 53 6.00 -12.51 -15.56
CA ASP A 53 5.42 -11.18 -15.73
C ASP A 53 6.06 -10.21 -14.74
N LEU A 54 6.88 -9.31 -15.29
CA LEU A 54 7.64 -8.33 -14.51
C LEU A 54 6.75 -7.42 -13.65
N GLN A 55 5.51 -7.11 -14.06
CA GLN A 55 4.60 -6.29 -13.27
C GLN A 55 4.13 -7.03 -12.02
N ILE A 56 3.85 -8.33 -12.15
CA ILE A 56 3.43 -9.18 -11.02
C ILE A 56 4.63 -9.41 -10.09
N ILE A 57 5.82 -9.66 -10.65
CA ILE A 57 7.06 -9.78 -9.89
C ILE A 57 7.33 -8.50 -9.08
N TYR A 58 7.18 -7.34 -9.71
CA TYR A 58 7.33 -6.05 -9.06
C TYR A 58 6.34 -5.90 -7.91
N GLU A 59 5.05 -6.23 -8.12
CA GLU A 59 4.04 -6.17 -7.07
C GLU A 59 4.40 -7.10 -5.89
N LYS A 60 4.79 -8.34 -6.18
CA LYS A 60 5.20 -9.35 -5.19
C LYS A 60 6.41 -8.86 -4.38
N ILE A 61 7.51 -8.53 -5.05
CA ILE A 61 8.80 -8.26 -4.39
C ILE A 61 8.86 -6.85 -3.79
N VAL A 62 8.40 -5.84 -4.53
CA VAL A 62 8.55 -4.43 -4.15
C VAL A 62 7.42 -3.98 -3.22
N ARG A 63 6.16 -4.19 -3.61
CA ARG A 63 5.00 -3.68 -2.87
C ARG A 63 4.57 -4.59 -1.73
N ASN A 64 4.46 -5.89 -2.00
CA ASN A 64 4.08 -6.90 -1.01
C ASN A 64 5.27 -7.36 -0.16
N ARG A 65 6.46 -6.79 -0.40
CA ARG A 65 7.70 -7.03 0.36
C ARG A 65 8.09 -8.50 0.47
N ARG A 66 7.70 -9.34 -0.50
CA ARG A 66 8.12 -10.73 -0.60
C ARG A 66 9.54 -10.84 -1.17
N GLY A 67 10.02 -12.08 -1.30
CA GLY A 67 11.16 -12.41 -2.13
C GLY A 67 10.72 -13.04 -3.44
N GLY A 68 11.66 -13.69 -4.11
CA GLY A 68 11.39 -14.52 -5.26
C GLY A 68 12.52 -15.52 -5.47
N TRP A 69 12.35 -16.43 -6.41
CA TRP A 69 13.46 -17.27 -6.86
C TRP A 69 14.29 -16.54 -7.93
N CYS A 70 15.30 -17.21 -8.48
CA CYS A 70 16.27 -16.60 -9.39
C CYS A 70 15.65 -15.88 -10.59
N CYS A 71 14.68 -16.50 -11.27
CA CYS A 71 14.06 -15.90 -12.44
C CYS A 71 13.21 -14.67 -12.10
N GLU A 72 12.68 -14.54 -10.89
CA GLU A 72 11.91 -13.35 -10.48
C GLU A 72 12.85 -12.22 -10.07
N ASN A 73 13.77 -12.50 -9.14
CA ASN A 73 14.68 -11.48 -8.62
C ASN A 73 15.64 -10.96 -9.70
N ASN A 74 16.28 -11.84 -10.48
CA ASN A 74 17.24 -11.38 -11.49
C ASN A 74 16.54 -10.73 -12.69
N LEU A 75 15.28 -11.07 -12.98
CA LEU A 75 14.48 -10.37 -13.98
C LEU A 75 14.05 -8.98 -13.49
N LEU A 76 13.61 -8.86 -12.23
CA LEU A 76 13.38 -7.56 -11.59
C LEU A 76 14.66 -6.71 -11.58
N PHE A 77 15.80 -7.32 -11.24
CA PHE A 77 17.08 -6.62 -11.24
C PHE A 77 17.51 -6.20 -12.65
N SER A 78 17.21 -6.99 -13.68
CA SER A 78 17.43 -6.60 -15.08
C SER A 78 16.63 -5.35 -15.47
N TRP A 79 15.39 -5.22 -14.95
CA TRP A 79 14.60 -4.01 -15.08
C TRP A 79 15.24 -2.83 -14.36
N VAL A 80 15.72 -3.02 -13.13
CA VAL A 80 16.46 -1.99 -12.39
C VAL A 80 17.69 -1.50 -13.16
N LEU A 81 18.49 -2.43 -13.70
CA LEU A 81 19.65 -2.11 -14.54
C LEU A 81 19.27 -1.25 -15.75
N ARG A 82 18.15 -1.60 -16.40
CA ARG A 82 17.60 -0.83 -17.52
C ARG A 82 17.18 0.58 -17.13
N GLU A 83 16.40 0.73 -16.06
CA GLU A 83 15.90 2.03 -15.61
C GLU A 83 17.01 2.94 -15.09
N MET A 84 18.06 2.33 -14.54
CA MET A 84 19.29 3.04 -14.21
C MET A 84 20.08 3.41 -15.49
N GLY A 85 19.95 2.66 -16.59
CA GLY A 85 20.62 2.98 -17.85
C GLY A 85 21.98 2.29 -18.00
N TYR A 86 22.18 1.18 -17.30
CA TYR A 86 23.27 0.27 -17.59
C TYR A 86 23.04 -0.43 -18.93
N LYS A 87 24.12 -0.69 -19.66
CA LYS A 87 24.10 -1.64 -20.77
C LYS A 87 24.18 -3.05 -20.20
N TYR A 88 23.17 -3.87 -20.41
CA TYR A 88 23.11 -5.22 -19.85
C TYR A 88 22.52 -6.24 -20.85
N ALA A 89 22.75 -7.51 -20.57
CA ALA A 89 22.10 -8.65 -21.20
C ALA A 89 21.78 -9.71 -20.15
N THR A 90 20.61 -10.35 -20.27
CA THR A 90 20.26 -11.53 -19.46
C THR A 90 20.87 -12.78 -20.08
N LEU A 91 21.45 -13.66 -19.27
CA LEU A 91 22.06 -14.92 -19.69
C LEU A 91 21.37 -16.10 -19.00
N GLY A 92 21.39 -17.26 -19.64
CA GLY A 92 20.99 -18.53 -19.04
C GLY A 92 22.21 -19.28 -18.50
N SER A 93 22.07 -19.84 -17.30
CA SER A 93 23.10 -20.62 -16.64
C SER A 93 22.58 -21.97 -16.15
N ARG A 94 23.50 -22.93 -16.14
CA ARG A 94 23.28 -24.31 -15.71
C ARG A 94 23.85 -24.49 -14.32
N GLU A 95 22.99 -24.83 -13.38
CA GLU A 95 23.33 -25.02 -11.97
C GLU A 95 24.18 -26.28 -11.76
N PHE A 96 25.21 -26.21 -10.91
CA PHE A 96 26.02 -27.37 -10.57
C PHE A 96 25.31 -28.26 -9.54
N ARG A 97 24.98 -29.49 -9.93
CA ARG A 97 24.26 -30.43 -9.08
C ARG A 97 25.25 -31.33 -8.35
N THR A 98 25.50 -30.97 -7.11
CA THR A 98 26.45 -31.65 -6.21
C THR A 98 26.25 -33.16 -6.11
N LEU A 99 25.01 -33.65 -6.04
CA LEU A 99 24.73 -35.08 -5.86
C LEU A 99 25.17 -35.95 -7.04
N ILE A 100 25.14 -35.40 -8.25
CA ILE A 100 25.54 -36.10 -9.48
C ILE A 100 26.88 -35.60 -10.04
N ASN A 101 27.48 -34.61 -9.36
CA ASN A 101 28.75 -33.98 -9.72
C ASN A 101 28.79 -33.49 -11.18
N ASP A 102 27.70 -32.89 -11.65
CA ASP A 102 27.54 -32.41 -13.02
C ASP A 102 26.59 -31.20 -13.08
N PHE A 103 26.63 -30.44 -14.17
CA PHE A 103 25.73 -29.31 -14.39
C PHE A 103 24.31 -29.74 -14.77
N SER A 104 23.35 -28.84 -14.58
CA SER A 104 21.99 -28.99 -15.11
C SER A 104 22.02 -29.18 -16.63
N PRO A 105 21.15 -30.01 -17.23
CA PRO A 105 21.14 -30.21 -18.67
C PRO A 105 20.40 -29.05 -19.39
N MET A 106 19.79 -28.15 -18.63
CA MET A 106 19.01 -27.00 -19.09
C MET A 106 19.44 -25.75 -18.34
N ASP A 107 19.24 -24.58 -18.97
CA ASP A 107 19.51 -23.29 -18.36
C ASP A 107 18.44 -22.99 -17.29
N SER A 108 18.73 -23.37 -16.04
CA SER A 108 17.80 -23.32 -14.91
C SER A 108 17.96 -22.08 -14.02
N HIS A 109 18.91 -21.21 -14.34
CA HIS A 109 19.20 -19.99 -13.58
C HIS A 109 19.40 -18.82 -14.54
N LEU A 110 18.88 -17.65 -14.15
CA LEU A 110 18.94 -16.41 -14.92
C LEU A 110 19.93 -15.48 -14.23
N ILE A 111 20.92 -14.96 -14.96
CA ILE A 111 21.90 -13.99 -14.46
C ILE A 111 21.98 -12.78 -15.39
N ASN A 112 22.58 -11.67 -14.93
CA ASN A 112 22.77 -10.47 -15.73
C ASN A 112 24.25 -10.24 -16.05
N LEU A 113 24.57 -10.00 -17.32
CA LEU A 113 25.86 -9.48 -17.78
C LEU A 113 25.73 -7.96 -17.94
N VAL A 114 26.58 -7.18 -17.28
CA VAL A 114 26.55 -5.72 -17.27
C VAL A 114 27.87 -5.18 -17.82
N GLU A 115 27.80 -4.24 -18.75
CA GLU A 115 28.98 -3.56 -19.30
C GLU A 115 29.11 -2.17 -18.67
N ILE A 116 30.24 -1.91 -18.02
CA ILE A 116 30.56 -0.63 -17.38
C ILE A 116 31.92 -0.18 -17.90
N GLU A 117 31.97 0.99 -18.54
CA GLU A 117 33.22 1.57 -19.07
C GLU A 117 34.02 0.57 -19.96
N GLY A 118 33.30 -0.24 -20.76
CA GLY A 118 33.89 -1.24 -21.66
C GLY A 118 34.32 -2.55 -20.98
N LYS A 119 34.06 -2.71 -19.67
CA LYS A 119 34.38 -3.91 -18.90
C LYS A 119 33.12 -4.74 -18.59
N PRO A 120 33.11 -6.05 -18.86
CA PRO A 120 31.98 -6.92 -18.55
C PRO A 120 32.01 -7.41 -17.10
N TYR A 121 30.84 -7.41 -16.45
CA TYR A 121 30.61 -7.92 -15.09
C TYR A 121 29.40 -8.84 -15.04
N ILE A 122 29.44 -9.90 -14.23
CA ILE A 122 28.25 -10.68 -13.88
C ILE A 122 27.62 -10.09 -12.61
N ALA A 123 26.32 -9.84 -12.67
CA ALA A 123 25.46 -9.48 -11.57
C ALA A 123 24.38 -10.55 -11.40
N ASP A 124 24.32 -11.11 -10.20
CA ASP A 124 23.36 -12.14 -9.80
C ASP A 124 22.96 -11.87 -8.36
N VAL A 125 21.71 -11.46 -8.16
CA VAL A 125 21.18 -11.06 -6.85
C VAL A 125 20.37 -12.17 -6.18
N SER A 126 20.35 -13.39 -6.74
CA SER A 126 19.37 -14.38 -6.31
C SER A 126 19.79 -15.84 -6.52
N PHE A 127 21.00 -16.18 -6.10
CA PHE A 127 21.42 -17.56 -5.87
C PHE A 127 21.09 -18.03 -4.44
N GLY A 128 21.31 -17.15 -3.46
CA GLY A 128 21.02 -17.41 -2.05
C GLY A 128 22.13 -18.13 -1.27
N VAL A 129 21.88 -18.27 0.03
CA VAL A 129 22.75 -18.94 1.04
C VAL A 129 24.24 -18.54 0.92
N SER A 130 25.17 -19.47 1.14
CA SER A 130 26.62 -19.21 1.11
C SER A 130 27.22 -18.98 -0.28
N TYR A 131 26.45 -19.10 -1.35
CA TYR A 131 26.91 -18.95 -2.74
C TYR A 131 26.60 -17.58 -3.34
N GLN A 132 25.74 -16.81 -2.68
CA GLN A 132 25.35 -15.48 -3.13
C GLN A 132 26.58 -14.56 -3.23
N ILE A 133 26.82 -14.03 -4.42
CA ILE A 133 27.75 -12.92 -4.59
C ILE A 133 27.12 -11.64 -4.03
N TRP A 134 27.88 -10.83 -3.30
CA TRP A 134 27.42 -9.54 -2.76
C TRP A 134 27.72 -8.39 -3.72
N TYR A 135 28.75 -8.55 -4.55
CA TYR A 135 29.20 -7.57 -5.52
C TYR A 135 29.31 -8.18 -6.93
N PRO A 136 29.08 -7.38 -7.99
CA PRO A 136 29.30 -7.82 -9.36
C PRO A 136 30.74 -8.31 -9.58
N LEU A 137 30.88 -9.42 -10.30
CA LEU A 137 32.16 -10.06 -10.61
C LEU A 137 32.66 -9.63 -11.99
N GLU A 138 33.88 -9.12 -12.08
CA GLU A 138 34.51 -8.79 -13.36
C GLU A 138 34.82 -10.06 -14.15
N MET A 139 34.51 -10.06 -15.44
CA MET A 139 34.68 -11.20 -16.35
C MET A 139 36.13 -11.39 -16.79
N ILE A 140 37.00 -11.77 -15.83
CA ILE A 140 38.42 -12.11 -16.07
C ILE A 140 38.65 -13.56 -15.66
N SER A 141 39.02 -14.40 -16.63
CA SER A 141 39.27 -15.82 -16.37
C SER A 141 40.47 -16.01 -15.44
N GLY A 142 40.31 -16.84 -14.41
CA GLY A 142 41.33 -17.15 -13.42
C GLY A 142 41.54 -16.09 -12.33
N LYS A 143 40.83 -14.95 -12.36
CA LYS A 143 40.98 -13.89 -11.37
C LYS A 143 40.25 -14.23 -10.07
N ASP A 144 40.99 -14.20 -8.95
CA ASP A 144 40.42 -14.28 -7.61
C ASP A 144 39.71 -12.97 -7.25
N GLN A 145 38.45 -13.09 -6.82
CA GLN A 145 37.59 -11.98 -6.45
C GLN A 145 37.02 -12.22 -5.05
N GLU A 146 37.73 -11.70 -4.05
CA GLU A 146 37.38 -11.84 -2.63
C GLU A 146 36.08 -11.10 -2.29
N GLN A 147 35.21 -11.76 -1.53
CA GLN A 147 33.99 -11.22 -0.96
C GLN A 147 33.78 -11.77 0.46
N PRO A 148 32.86 -11.20 1.27
CA PRO A 148 32.63 -11.66 2.64
C PRO A 148 32.28 -13.15 2.78
N SER A 149 31.65 -13.76 1.78
CA SER A 149 31.32 -15.19 1.80
C SER A 149 32.46 -16.11 1.36
N GLY A 150 33.54 -15.58 0.76
CA GLY A 150 34.67 -16.36 0.25
C GLY A 150 35.26 -15.77 -1.03
N ILE A 151 36.10 -16.56 -1.71
CA ILE A 151 36.77 -16.16 -2.96
C ILE A 151 35.99 -16.72 -4.14
N PHE A 152 35.56 -15.84 -5.05
CA PHE A 152 34.93 -16.25 -6.31
C PHE A 152 35.94 -16.19 -7.45
N ARG A 153 35.85 -17.15 -8.36
CA ARG A 153 36.68 -17.19 -9.58
C ARG A 153 35.83 -17.58 -10.77
N LEU A 154 36.00 -16.85 -11.87
CA LEU A 154 35.43 -17.20 -13.16
C LEU A 154 36.49 -17.96 -13.95
N LEU A 155 36.13 -19.12 -14.49
CA LEU A 155 36.95 -19.92 -15.39
C LEU A 155 36.33 -19.91 -16.78
N ASN A 156 37.15 -19.97 -17.82
CA ASN A 156 36.71 -19.98 -19.21
C ASN A 156 37.54 -21.00 -19.99
N ASP A 157 36.88 -21.96 -20.62
CA ASP A 157 37.50 -23.00 -21.44
C ASP A 157 37.55 -22.65 -22.95
N GLY A 158 37.08 -21.46 -23.32
CA GLY A 158 37.01 -20.96 -24.69
C GLY A 158 35.58 -20.81 -25.20
N GLU A 159 34.64 -21.61 -24.68
CA GLU A 159 33.22 -21.55 -25.05
C GLU A 159 32.34 -21.25 -23.83
N THR A 160 32.63 -21.88 -22.70
CA THR A 160 31.81 -21.86 -21.50
C THR A 160 32.53 -21.17 -20.36
N TRP A 161 31.82 -20.29 -19.66
CA TRP A 161 32.25 -19.71 -18.39
C TRP A 161 31.70 -20.54 -17.23
N THR A 162 32.53 -20.78 -16.22
CA THR A 162 32.16 -21.44 -14.98
C THR A 162 32.48 -20.54 -13.81
N LEU A 163 31.50 -20.28 -12.95
CA LEU A 163 31.72 -19.63 -11.66
C LEU A 163 32.05 -20.69 -10.62
N GLU A 164 33.17 -20.57 -9.93
CA GLU A 164 33.51 -21.36 -8.75
C GLU A 164 33.67 -20.47 -7.52
N LYS A 165 33.49 -21.07 -6.34
CA LYS A 165 33.72 -20.43 -5.05
C LYS A 165 34.61 -21.29 -4.18
N THR A 166 35.62 -20.66 -3.59
CA THR A 166 36.39 -21.19 -2.46
C THR A 166 35.86 -20.57 -1.16
N GLY A 167 35.18 -21.38 -0.36
CA GLY A 167 34.67 -21.02 0.96
C GLY A 167 35.65 -21.35 2.10
N ARG A 168 35.15 -21.24 3.34
CA ARG A 168 35.89 -21.53 4.58
C ARG A 168 35.44 -22.84 5.20
N LYS A 169 36.13 -23.28 6.24
CA LYS A 169 35.74 -24.50 6.98
C LYS A 169 34.47 -24.23 7.80
N PRO A 170 33.41 -25.05 7.67
CA PRO A 170 32.21 -24.88 8.47
C PRO A 170 32.45 -25.35 9.91
N LEU A 171 32.09 -24.52 10.89
CA LEU A 171 31.99 -24.84 12.31
C LEU A 171 30.50 -24.92 12.68
N VAL A 172 29.96 -26.13 12.80
CA VAL A 172 28.57 -26.34 13.20
C VAL A 172 28.49 -26.41 14.73
N LEU A 173 27.82 -25.44 15.36
CA LEU A 173 27.76 -25.37 16.83
C LEU A 173 26.87 -26.45 17.43
N ASN A 174 25.81 -26.83 16.73
CA ASN A 174 24.91 -27.90 17.15
C ASN A 174 25.36 -29.23 16.52
N GLU A 175 25.92 -30.12 17.34
CA GLU A 175 26.45 -31.42 16.88
C GLU A 175 25.41 -32.29 16.16
N ALA A 176 24.11 -32.12 16.47
CA ALA A 176 23.04 -32.84 15.77
C ALA A 176 23.01 -32.56 14.26
N PHE A 177 23.54 -31.40 13.83
CA PHE A 177 23.60 -30.98 12.43
C PHE A 177 25.00 -31.14 11.80
N ALA A 178 25.98 -31.70 12.49
CA ALA A 178 27.36 -31.85 11.98
C ALA A 178 27.46 -32.73 10.71
N SER A 179 26.48 -33.61 10.50
CA SER A 179 26.32 -34.46 9.30
C SER A 179 25.20 -34.00 8.36
N SER A 180 24.61 -32.83 8.59
CA SER A 180 23.51 -32.31 7.77
C SER A 180 23.92 -32.14 6.31
N SER A 181 23.04 -32.54 5.39
CA SER A 181 23.21 -32.33 3.95
C SER A 181 23.18 -30.85 3.54
N LEU A 182 22.76 -29.96 4.43
CA LEU A 182 22.77 -28.50 4.23
C LEU A 182 24.15 -27.87 4.47
N VAL A 183 25.08 -28.62 5.09
CA VAL A 183 26.44 -28.14 5.38
C VAL A 183 27.41 -28.75 4.38
N ASP A 184 27.86 -27.93 3.43
CA ASP A 184 28.86 -28.35 2.45
C ASP A 184 30.27 -28.21 3.03
N LYS A 185 31.02 -29.32 3.08
CA LYS A 185 32.38 -29.38 3.61
C LYS A 185 33.45 -29.18 2.54
N ARG A 186 33.07 -29.11 1.26
CA ARG A 186 34.02 -28.85 0.17
C ARG A 186 34.42 -27.38 0.18
N LEU A 187 35.72 -27.13 0.19
CA LEU A 187 36.26 -25.77 0.18
C LEU A 187 36.02 -25.09 -1.17
N THR A 188 36.45 -25.69 -2.27
CA THR A 188 36.25 -25.15 -3.63
C THR A 188 35.20 -25.94 -4.37
N LYS A 189 34.28 -25.24 -5.04
CA LYS A 189 33.21 -25.87 -5.82
C LYS A 189 32.72 -24.99 -6.97
N PRO A 190 32.36 -25.60 -8.11
CA PRO A 190 31.56 -24.93 -9.13
C PRO A 190 30.18 -24.55 -8.59
N ILE A 191 29.67 -23.42 -9.04
CA ILE A 191 28.34 -22.89 -8.72
C ILE A 191 27.42 -23.09 -9.93
N PHE A 192 27.71 -22.41 -11.04
CA PHE A 192 26.98 -22.54 -12.30
C PHE A 192 27.91 -22.32 -13.49
N SER A 193 27.50 -22.81 -14.66
CA SER A 193 28.16 -22.55 -15.94
C SER A 193 27.22 -21.84 -16.92
N PHE A 194 27.77 -21.05 -17.83
CA PHE A 194 26.99 -20.25 -18.78
C PHE A 194 27.79 -19.91 -20.04
N VAL A 195 27.05 -19.56 -21.10
CA VAL A 195 27.61 -19.01 -22.34
C VAL A 195 27.17 -17.55 -22.48
N LEU A 196 27.87 -16.77 -23.29
CA LEU A 196 27.59 -15.33 -23.46
C LEU A 196 26.43 -15.02 -24.42
N THR A 197 25.65 -16.04 -24.80
CA THR A 197 24.47 -15.88 -25.65
C THR A 197 23.33 -15.21 -24.87
N PRO A 198 22.88 -13.99 -25.25
CA PRO A 198 21.77 -13.34 -24.59
C PRO A 198 20.48 -14.17 -24.68
N ARG A 199 19.73 -14.23 -23.58
CA ARG A 199 18.47 -14.97 -23.45
C ARG A 199 17.33 -14.03 -23.07
N GLY A 200 16.24 -14.07 -23.82
CA GLY A 200 14.99 -13.40 -23.44
C GLY A 200 14.17 -14.23 -22.45
N ILE A 201 13.10 -13.63 -21.92
CA ILE A 201 12.18 -14.28 -20.97
C ILE A 201 11.63 -15.60 -21.53
N ASP A 202 11.30 -15.63 -22.83
CA ASP A 202 10.72 -16.80 -23.50
C ASP A 202 11.59 -18.06 -23.37
N HIS A 203 12.92 -17.89 -23.26
CA HIS A 203 13.87 -19.00 -23.08
C HIS A 203 13.65 -19.74 -21.75
N PHE A 204 13.18 -19.03 -20.73
CA PHE A 204 13.00 -19.57 -19.38
C PHE A 204 11.59 -20.06 -19.09
N LEU A 205 10.61 -19.86 -19.99
CA LEU A 205 9.21 -20.24 -19.73
C LEU A 205 9.06 -21.74 -19.45
N THR A 206 9.57 -22.59 -20.34
CA THR A 206 9.50 -24.06 -20.18
C THR A 206 10.30 -24.54 -18.97
N THR A 207 11.47 -23.95 -18.72
CA THR A 207 12.27 -24.32 -17.55
C THR A 207 11.63 -23.87 -16.25
N SER A 208 11.03 -22.67 -16.20
CA SER A 208 10.25 -22.19 -15.06
C SER A 208 9.09 -23.11 -14.74
N GLU A 209 8.35 -23.56 -15.77
CA GLU A 209 7.26 -24.52 -15.62
C GLU A 209 7.78 -25.85 -15.04
N TYR A 210 8.85 -26.41 -15.60
CA TYR A 210 9.48 -27.63 -15.06
C TYR A 210 9.93 -27.45 -13.61
N LEU A 211 10.58 -26.34 -13.27
CA LEU A 211 11.13 -26.11 -11.94
C LEU A 211 10.04 -26.01 -10.85
N GLN A 212 8.83 -25.57 -11.17
CA GLN A 212 7.74 -25.48 -10.18
C GLN A 212 6.72 -26.62 -10.23
N THR A 213 6.78 -27.51 -11.21
CA THR A 213 5.84 -28.63 -11.34
C THR A 213 6.48 -30.00 -11.23
N SER A 214 7.75 -30.14 -11.65
CA SER A 214 8.42 -31.44 -11.67
C SER A 214 8.70 -31.93 -10.24
N PRO A 215 8.37 -33.18 -9.89
CA PRO A 215 8.74 -33.77 -8.61
C PRO A 215 10.25 -33.97 -8.45
N GLU A 216 11.02 -33.89 -9.54
CA GLU A 216 12.49 -33.97 -9.52
C GLU A 216 13.15 -32.60 -9.24
N SER A 217 12.38 -31.51 -9.29
CA SER A 217 12.88 -30.17 -9.02
C SER A 217 13.17 -29.99 -7.53
N LEU A 218 14.32 -29.38 -7.21
CA LEU A 218 14.63 -28.97 -5.85
C LEU A 218 13.54 -28.05 -5.27
N PHE A 219 12.95 -27.19 -6.11
CA PHE A 219 11.98 -26.20 -5.69
C PHE A 219 10.61 -26.78 -5.33
N THR A 220 10.25 -27.96 -5.82
CA THR A 220 9.04 -28.69 -5.39
C THR A 220 9.34 -29.59 -4.19
N GLN A 221 10.57 -30.08 -4.07
CA GLN A 221 10.99 -30.95 -2.97
C GLN A 221 11.26 -30.21 -1.66
N LYS A 222 11.75 -28.97 -1.71
CA LYS A 222 12.13 -28.19 -0.53
C LYS A 222 11.56 -26.78 -0.59
N SER A 223 10.94 -26.35 0.51
CA SER A 223 10.70 -24.94 0.78
C SER A 223 12.03 -24.30 1.21
N ILE A 224 12.36 -23.17 0.61
CA ILE A 224 13.62 -22.46 0.82
C ILE A 224 13.30 -20.98 0.94
N CYS A 225 13.83 -20.35 1.98
CA CYS A 225 13.88 -18.90 2.10
C CYS A 225 15.23 -18.53 2.70
N SER A 226 16.01 -17.68 2.02
CA SER A 226 17.30 -17.18 2.53
C SER A 226 17.44 -15.67 2.39
N LEU A 227 18.25 -15.06 3.27
CA LEU A 227 18.69 -13.66 3.17
C LEU A 227 20.15 -13.58 3.49
N GLN A 228 20.86 -12.69 2.81
CA GLN A 228 22.15 -12.23 3.32
C GLN A 228 21.95 -11.31 4.52
N THR A 229 22.90 -11.32 5.44
CA THR A 229 23.00 -10.38 6.56
C THR A 229 24.36 -9.68 6.49
N PRO A 230 24.57 -8.56 7.20
CA PRO A 230 25.86 -7.86 7.19
C PRO A 230 27.07 -8.72 7.55
N THR A 231 26.86 -9.83 8.26
CA THR A 231 27.91 -10.73 8.74
C THR A 231 27.82 -12.14 8.13
N GLY A 232 26.86 -12.41 7.24
CA GLY A 232 26.52 -13.80 6.94
C GLY A 232 25.23 -13.99 6.16
N PHE A 233 24.46 -15.02 6.51
CA PHE A 233 23.12 -15.24 5.98
C PHE A 233 22.23 -16.01 6.95
N ARG A 234 20.92 -15.88 6.76
CA ARG A 234 19.89 -16.71 7.42
C ARG A 234 19.18 -17.53 6.37
N ALA A 235 18.84 -18.78 6.68
CA ALA A 235 18.05 -19.62 5.81
C ALA A 235 17.10 -20.54 6.60
N LEU A 236 15.85 -20.60 6.14
CA LEU A 236 14.87 -21.60 6.51
C LEU A 236 14.69 -22.55 5.32
N ILE A 237 15.07 -23.82 5.50
CA ILE A 237 14.95 -24.86 4.47
C ILE A 237 14.13 -26.02 5.05
N GLY A 238 12.90 -26.20 4.57
CA GLY A 238 11.92 -27.03 5.26
C GLY A 238 11.68 -26.50 6.68
N TRP A 239 11.94 -27.35 7.68
CA TRP A 239 11.83 -27.02 9.10
C TRP A 239 13.17 -26.72 9.75
N THR A 240 14.26 -26.68 9.00
CA THR A 240 15.58 -26.39 9.56
C THR A 240 15.91 -24.92 9.36
N TYR A 241 16.02 -24.18 10.47
CA TYR A 241 16.56 -22.82 10.49
C TYR A 241 18.07 -22.87 10.67
N SER A 242 18.75 -22.02 9.91
CA SER A 242 20.19 -21.81 10.01
C SER A 242 20.52 -20.33 9.98
N GLU A 243 21.37 -19.91 10.89
CA GLU A 243 22.04 -18.61 10.87
C GLU A 243 23.54 -18.87 10.75
N VAL A 244 24.14 -18.31 9.70
CA VAL A 244 25.53 -18.55 9.36
C VAL A 244 26.29 -17.24 9.42
N THR A 245 27.37 -17.20 10.19
CA THR A 245 28.25 -16.04 10.31
C THR A 245 29.58 -16.34 9.60
N PHE A 246 29.95 -15.46 8.68
CA PHE A 246 31.23 -15.51 7.98
C PHE A 246 32.35 -15.02 8.90
N ASN A 247 33.36 -15.85 9.16
CA ASN A 247 34.50 -15.51 10.01
C ASN A 247 35.83 -15.60 9.23
N PRO A 248 36.16 -14.57 8.42
CA PRO A 248 37.40 -14.55 7.64
C PRO A 248 38.67 -14.58 8.48
N GLU A 249 38.66 -14.02 9.71
CA GLU A 249 39.84 -13.94 10.57
C GLU A 249 40.33 -15.32 11.00
N GLU A 250 39.41 -16.20 11.37
CA GLU A 250 39.71 -17.58 11.79
C GLU A 250 39.62 -18.59 10.64
N ASN A 251 39.41 -18.12 9.40
CA ASN A 251 39.18 -18.96 8.22
C ASN A 251 38.09 -20.04 8.45
N THR A 252 37.01 -19.67 9.13
CA THR A 252 35.87 -20.54 9.45
C THR A 252 34.55 -19.83 9.16
N ASP A 253 33.47 -20.58 8.94
CA ASP A 253 32.11 -20.06 8.91
C ASP A 253 31.32 -20.75 10.01
N ILE A 254 30.65 -19.99 10.87
CA ILE A 254 29.95 -20.50 12.05
C ILE A 254 28.50 -20.78 11.67
N PHE A 255 28.01 -22.00 11.91
CA PHE A 255 26.66 -22.44 11.61
C PHE A 255 25.89 -22.69 12.91
N GLU A 256 24.88 -21.86 13.15
CA GLU A 256 23.87 -22.05 14.20
C GLU A 256 22.63 -22.66 13.56
N MET A 257 22.34 -23.92 13.90
CA MET A 257 21.27 -24.69 13.27
C MET A 257 20.34 -25.30 14.30
N ARG A 258 19.04 -25.27 13.98
CA ARG A 258 18.00 -25.91 14.77
C ARG A 258 16.82 -26.30 13.90
N ASP A 259 16.07 -27.30 14.36
CA ASP A 259 14.74 -27.55 13.85
C ASP A 259 13.75 -26.53 14.44
N VAL A 260 12.69 -26.28 13.68
CA VAL A 260 11.67 -25.26 13.92
C VAL A 260 10.32 -25.97 13.97
N ALA A 261 9.49 -25.64 14.96
CA ALA A 261 8.11 -26.13 14.99
C ALA A 261 7.22 -25.36 14.01
N ASP A 262 6.14 -25.97 13.51
CA ASP A 262 5.19 -25.31 12.59
C ASP A 262 4.70 -23.94 13.10
N SER A 263 4.43 -23.85 14.41
CA SER A 263 3.99 -22.63 15.06
C SER A 263 5.00 -21.48 15.03
N GLU A 264 6.28 -21.76 14.80
CA GLU A 264 7.35 -20.76 14.76
C GLU A 264 7.64 -20.26 13.35
N ILE A 265 7.23 -21.00 12.30
CA ILE A 265 7.58 -20.70 10.90
C ILE A 265 7.11 -19.30 10.50
N GLU A 266 5.87 -18.95 10.83
CA GLU A 266 5.32 -17.64 10.49
C GLU A 266 6.09 -16.51 11.16
N THR A 267 6.49 -16.69 12.42
CA THR A 267 7.29 -15.72 13.15
C THR A 267 8.66 -15.54 12.50
N ILE A 268 9.37 -16.64 12.21
CA ILE A 268 10.70 -16.60 11.56
C ILE A 268 10.63 -15.95 10.18
N LEU A 269 9.59 -16.23 9.39
CA LEU A 269 9.41 -15.63 8.08
C LEU A 269 9.06 -14.13 8.16
N LYS A 270 8.34 -13.71 9.21
CA LYS A 270 8.03 -12.29 9.49
C LYS A 270 9.20 -11.52 10.10
N GLU A 271 10.14 -12.19 10.75
CA GLU A 271 11.31 -11.59 11.41
C GLU A 271 12.32 -10.92 10.46
N LYS A 272 12.03 -10.83 9.16
CA LYS A 272 12.73 -9.92 8.23
C LYS A 272 12.24 -8.48 8.32
N ASN A 273 12.67 -7.84 9.39
CA ASN A 273 13.34 -6.53 9.43
C ASN A 273 13.53 -6.23 10.91
N ILE A 274 14.74 -6.40 11.43
CA ILE A 274 14.98 -6.32 12.87
C ILE A 274 14.68 -4.89 13.33
N MET A 275 13.52 -4.70 13.95
CA MET A 275 13.26 -3.56 14.81
C MET A 275 14.19 -3.70 16.01
N ASP A 276 15.12 -2.77 16.15
CA ASP A 276 16.07 -2.69 17.24
C ASP A 276 15.51 -1.75 18.33
N LEU A 277 15.33 -2.27 19.54
CA LEU A 277 14.90 -1.46 20.69
C LEU A 277 15.91 -0.35 20.99
N GLN A 278 17.20 -0.57 20.73
CA GLN A 278 18.24 0.44 20.93
C GLN A 278 18.15 1.59 19.94
N GLU A 279 17.77 1.31 18.70
CA GLU A 279 17.52 2.35 17.71
C GLU A 279 16.29 3.19 18.10
N TYR A 280 15.23 2.56 18.64
CA TYR A 280 14.12 3.30 19.24
C TYR A 280 14.57 4.16 20.43
N PHE A 281 15.39 3.64 21.33
CA PHE A 281 15.93 4.41 22.45
C PHE A 281 16.77 5.60 21.99
N ARG A 282 17.61 5.44 20.97
CA ARG A 282 18.32 6.54 20.31
C ARG A 282 17.34 7.57 19.72
N ARG A 283 16.23 7.13 19.11
CA ARG A 283 15.21 8.02 18.54
C ARG A 283 14.54 8.91 19.59
N ILE A 284 14.34 8.41 20.81
CA ILE A 284 13.71 9.16 21.91
C ILE A 284 14.72 9.78 22.89
N GLY A 285 16.02 9.54 22.71
CA GLY A 285 17.08 10.03 23.61
C GLY A 285 17.14 9.31 24.96
N PHE A 286 16.69 8.05 25.03
CA PHE A 286 16.79 7.22 26.23
C PHE A 286 18.12 6.47 26.27
N ASN A 287 18.82 6.50 27.41
CA ASN A 287 20.14 5.89 27.60
C ASN A 287 20.14 4.70 28.57
N GLY A 288 18.98 4.31 29.12
CA GLY A 288 18.84 3.28 30.16
C GLY A 288 18.81 1.85 29.61
N LEU A 289 19.91 1.42 28.99
CA LEU A 289 20.06 0.13 28.28
C LEU A 289 19.74 -1.15 29.10
N ASN A 290 19.67 -1.09 30.43
CA ASN A 290 19.49 -2.24 31.34
C ASN A 290 18.58 -1.94 32.54
N GLU A 291 17.68 -0.96 32.42
CA GLU A 291 16.77 -0.63 33.52
C GLU A 291 15.66 -1.70 33.67
N LYS A 292 15.24 -1.96 34.91
CA LYS A 292 14.17 -2.92 35.20
C LYS A 292 12.83 -2.39 34.67
N PRO A 293 11.88 -3.27 34.29
CA PRO A 293 10.54 -2.88 33.87
C PRO A 293 9.68 -2.43 35.07
N ASP A 294 10.09 -1.34 35.71
CA ASP A 294 9.39 -0.70 36.83
C ASP A 294 8.67 0.59 36.39
N LEU A 295 7.97 1.23 37.32
CA LEU A 295 7.22 2.44 37.02
C LEU A 295 8.13 3.65 36.71
N ALA A 296 9.33 3.71 37.28
CA ALA A 296 10.25 4.84 37.05
C ALA A 296 10.79 4.80 35.62
N THR A 297 11.17 3.61 35.14
CA THR A 297 11.59 3.38 33.75
C THR A 297 10.45 3.72 32.79
N LEU A 298 9.23 3.22 33.04
CA LEU A 298 8.08 3.48 32.17
C LEU A 298 7.75 4.98 32.10
N ARG A 299 7.77 5.70 33.23
CA ARG A 299 7.55 7.15 33.26
C ARG A 299 8.57 7.90 32.42
N THR A 300 9.83 7.47 32.44
CA THR A 300 10.92 8.10 31.69
C THR A 300 10.74 7.85 30.19
N VAL A 301 10.58 6.60 29.77
CA VAL A 301 10.40 6.23 28.35
C VAL A 301 9.12 6.85 27.77
N HIS A 302 8.02 6.85 28.52
CA HIS A 302 6.76 7.47 28.11
C HIS A 302 6.92 8.98 27.87
N LYS A 303 7.56 9.69 28.83
CA LYS A 303 7.81 11.14 28.71
C LYS A 303 8.73 11.45 27.52
N LEU A 304 9.80 10.69 27.35
CA LEU A 304 10.75 10.88 26.24
C LEU A 304 10.10 10.61 24.87
N HIS A 305 9.21 9.62 24.77
CA HIS A 305 8.45 9.36 23.55
C HIS A 305 7.61 10.57 23.14
N VAL A 306 6.74 11.08 24.04
CA VAL A 306 5.83 12.19 23.72
C VAL A 306 6.56 13.51 23.42
N MET A 307 7.80 13.66 23.90
CA MET A 307 8.67 14.82 23.63
C MET A 307 9.51 14.68 22.37
N SER A 308 9.68 13.46 21.84
CA SER A 308 10.58 13.20 20.71
C SER A 308 9.83 12.83 19.43
N ILE A 309 8.68 12.16 19.54
CA ILE A 309 7.92 11.64 18.41
C ILE A 309 6.62 12.44 18.29
N PRO A 310 6.41 13.18 17.17
CA PRO A 310 5.19 13.95 16.97
C PRO A 310 3.94 13.08 16.83
N PHE A 311 2.83 13.58 17.35
CA PHE A 311 1.50 13.17 16.88
C PHE A 311 1.18 13.90 15.58
N GLU A 312 1.05 13.17 14.48
CA GLU A 312 0.85 13.76 13.15
C GLU A 312 0.07 12.87 12.18
N ASN A 313 -0.57 13.48 11.19
CA ASN A 313 -1.30 12.80 10.12
C ASN A 313 -0.91 13.30 8.70
N LEU A 314 0.28 13.88 8.56
CA LEU A 314 0.77 14.54 7.35
C LEU A 314 0.86 13.58 6.16
N SER A 315 1.09 12.29 6.40
CA SER A 315 1.09 11.26 5.34
C SER A 315 -0.23 11.29 4.54
N ILE A 316 -1.38 11.42 5.20
CA ILE A 316 -2.70 11.52 4.54
C ILE A 316 -2.74 12.74 3.59
N HIS A 317 -2.23 13.88 4.06
CA HIS A 317 -2.22 15.15 3.31
C HIS A 317 -1.16 15.19 2.21
N CYS A 318 -0.20 14.25 2.23
CA CYS A 318 0.78 14.02 1.17
C CYS A 318 0.35 12.94 0.17
N GLY A 319 -0.85 12.36 0.32
CA GLY A 319 -1.34 11.26 -0.52
C GLY A 319 -0.76 9.89 -0.18
N GLU A 320 -0.07 9.77 0.95
CA GLU A 320 0.39 8.49 1.51
C GLU A 320 -0.71 7.87 2.39
N ARG A 321 -0.65 6.55 2.57
CA ARG A 321 -1.58 5.83 3.46
C ARG A 321 -0.88 5.49 4.77
N ASN A 322 -1.62 5.61 5.87
CA ASN A 322 -1.17 5.09 7.15
C ASN A 322 -1.48 3.59 7.21
N THR A 323 -0.57 2.83 7.80
CA THR A 323 -0.65 1.36 7.89
C THR A 323 -0.68 0.91 9.35
N MET A 324 -1.18 -0.30 9.58
CA MET A 324 -1.09 -1.01 10.86
C MET A 324 0.06 -2.04 10.87
N ASP A 325 0.89 -2.05 9.82
CA ASP A 325 2.10 -2.84 9.75
C ASP A 325 3.18 -2.23 10.65
N LEU A 326 3.46 -2.90 11.76
CA LEU A 326 4.41 -2.44 12.77
C LEU A 326 5.83 -2.19 12.21
N GLN A 327 6.25 -2.94 11.19
CA GLN A 327 7.56 -2.75 10.59
C GLN A 327 7.64 -1.45 9.79
N ILE A 328 6.61 -1.15 9.01
CA ILE A 328 6.53 0.10 8.25
C ILE A 328 6.41 1.29 9.22
N ILE A 329 5.65 1.12 10.31
CA ILE A 329 5.53 2.12 11.38
C ILE A 329 6.90 2.39 12.00
N TYR A 330 7.64 1.34 12.35
CA TYR A 330 8.99 1.48 12.91
C TYR A 330 9.92 2.22 11.94
N GLU A 331 9.91 1.85 10.66
CA GLU A 331 10.72 2.52 9.63
C GLU A 331 10.35 4.01 9.50
N LYS A 332 9.06 4.33 9.51
CA LYS A 332 8.55 5.71 9.46
C LYS A 332 8.98 6.51 10.70
N ILE A 333 8.65 6.03 11.89
CA ILE A 333 8.79 6.79 13.14
C ILE A 333 10.23 6.81 13.66
N VAL A 334 10.90 5.65 13.64
CA VAL A 334 12.23 5.46 14.24
C VAL A 334 13.33 5.88 13.26
N ARG A 335 13.38 5.24 12.08
CA ARG A 335 14.46 5.46 11.10
C ARG A 335 14.32 6.75 10.32
N ASN A 336 13.14 7.00 9.76
CA ASN A 336 12.86 8.22 9.00
C ASN A 336 12.53 9.43 9.88
N ARG A 337 12.58 9.26 11.22
CA ARG A 337 12.35 10.31 12.23
C ARG A 337 11.05 11.08 12.05
N ARG A 338 10.02 10.44 11.48
CA ARG A 338 8.67 11.01 11.39
C ARG A 338 7.91 10.86 12.71
N GLY A 339 6.69 11.39 12.73
CA GLY A 339 5.70 11.05 13.75
C GLY A 339 4.72 10.01 13.22
N GLY A 340 3.63 9.84 13.96
CA GLY A 340 2.50 9.04 13.53
C GLY A 340 1.23 9.52 14.20
N TRP A 341 0.08 8.99 13.77
CA TRP A 341 -1.17 9.18 14.51
C TRP A 341 -1.31 8.13 15.62
N CYS A 342 -2.43 8.16 16.36
CA CYS A 342 -2.65 7.34 17.54
C CYS A 342 -2.38 5.84 17.32
N CYS A 343 -2.94 5.25 16.27
CA CYS A 343 -2.79 3.83 15.98
C CYS A 343 -1.33 3.44 15.66
N GLU A 344 -0.53 4.33 15.05
CA GLU A 344 0.87 4.02 14.73
C GLU A 344 1.76 4.16 15.97
N ASN A 345 1.67 5.28 16.68
CA ASN A 345 2.50 5.54 17.86
C ASN A 345 2.20 4.57 19.00
N ASN A 346 0.91 4.35 19.34
CA ASN A 346 0.57 3.46 20.45
C ASN A 346 0.79 1.98 20.10
N LEU A 347 0.74 1.59 18.82
CA LEU A 347 1.14 0.26 18.38
C LEU A 347 2.66 0.07 18.47
N LEU A 348 3.46 1.05 18.00
CA LEU A 348 4.91 1.05 18.20
C LEU A 348 5.26 1.00 19.70
N PHE A 349 4.57 1.76 20.52
CA PHE A 349 4.80 1.76 21.97
C PHE A 349 4.41 0.44 22.62
N SER A 350 3.37 -0.24 22.13
CA SER A 350 3.02 -1.60 22.57
C SER A 350 4.16 -2.60 22.31
N TRP A 351 4.84 -2.48 21.17
CA TRP A 351 6.06 -3.24 20.87
C TRP A 351 7.19 -2.89 21.83
N VAL A 352 7.43 -1.60 22.10
CA VAL A 352 8.44 -1.18 23.10
C VAL A 352 8.17 -1.77 24.47
N LEU A 353 6.92 -1.73 24.94
CA LEU A 353 6.50 -2.31 26.23
C LEU A 353 6.81 -3.81 26.28
N ARG A 354 6.50 -4.54 25.20
CA ARG A 354 6.82 -5.96 25.04
C ARG A 354 8.32 -6.22 25.15
N GLU A 355 9.13 -5.52 24.37
CA GLU A 355 10.58 -5.72 24.31
C GLU A 355 11.26 -5.34 25.63
N MET A 356 10.71 -4.37 26.37
CA MET A 356 11.16 -4.02 27.72
C MET A 356 10.70 -5.00 28.80
N GLY A 357 9.85 -5.98 28.47
CA GLY A 357 9.38 -7.01 29.40
C GLY A 357 8.20 -6.60 30.29
N TYR A 358 7.47 -5.53 29.94
CA TYR A 358 6.23 -5.20 30.64
C TYR A 358 5.10 -6.15 30.25
N LYS A 359 4.26 -6.51 31.24
CA LYS A 359 2.96 -7.11 30.97
C LYS A 359 2.00 -5.99 30.57
N TYR A 360 1.46 -6.04 29.36
CA TYR A 360 0.54 -5.03 28.85
C TYR A 360 -0.64 -5.65 28.11
N THR A 361 -1.67 -4.83 27.87
CA THR A 361 -2.86 -5.16 27.10
C THR A 361 -3.25 -3.96 26.27
N THR A 362 -3.39 -4.13 24.95
CA THR A 362 -3.90 -3.08 24.07
C THR A 362 -5.43 -2.99 24.19
N LEU A 363 -5.95 -1.77 24.30
CA LEU A 363 -7.38 -1.47 24.44
C LEU A 363 -7.85 -0.52 23.35
N GLY A 364 -9.13 -0.62 23.01
CA GLY A 364 -9.84 0.34 22.15
C GLY A 364 -10.55 1.39 22.97
N SER A 365 -10.49 2.64 22.52
CA SER A 365 -11.13 3.77 23.17
C SER A 365 -11.88 4.65 22.18
N ARG A 366 -12.95 5.28 22.67
CA ARG A 366 -13.85 6.14 21.93
C ARG A 366 -13.53 7.58 22.28
N GLU A 367 -13.09 8.36 21.30
CA GLU A 367 -12.74 9.77 21.53
C GLU A 367 -13.99 10.63 21.78
N PHE A 368 -13.87 11.60 22.68
CA PHE A 368 -14.94 12.56 22.96
C PHE A 368 -15.02 13.65 21.88
N ARG A 369 -16.11 13.66 21.12
CA ARG A 369 -16.37 14.62 20.04
C ARG A 369 -17.09 15.85 20.57
N THR A 370 -16.33 16.91 20.76
CA THR A 370 -16.82 18.20 21.30
C THR A 370 -18.05 18.74 20.58
N LEU A 371 -18.11 18.66 19.25
CA LEU A 371 -19.16 19.30 18.46
C LEU A 371 -20.54 18.66 18.69
N ILE A 372 -20.57 17.36 18.96
CA ILE A 372 -21.80 16.59 19.22
C ILE A 372 -21.97 16.26 20.71
N ASN A 373 -21.01 16.68 21.54
CA ASN A 373 -20.97 16.44 22.98
C ASN A 373 -21.17 14.96 23.37
N ASP A 374 -20.57 14.06 22.61
CA ASP A 374 -20.69 12.60 22.78
C ASP A 374 -19.40 11.89 22.37
N PHE A 375 -19.24 10.63 22.78
CA PHE A 375 -18.13 9.78 22.38
C PHE A 375 -18.33 9.22 20.96
N SER A 376 -17.21 8.93 20.29
CA SER A 376 -17.22 8.23 19.01
C SER A 376 -18.01 6.93 19.09
N PRO A 377 -18.84 6.58 18.10
CA PRO A 377 -19.62 5.33 18.12
C PRO A 377 -18.74 4.07 17.94
N MET A 378 -17.48 4.25 17.58
CA MET A 378 -16.49 3.19 17.36
C MET A 378 -15.21 3.47 18.13
N ASP A 379 -14.46 2.41 18.45
CA ASP A 379 -13.13 2.49 19.05
C ASP A 379 -12.17 3.12 18.02
N SER A 380 -11.97 4.43 18.13
CA SER A 380 -11.19 5.26 17.20
C SER A 380 -9.77 5.54 17.67
N HIS A 381 -9.43 5.18 18.91
CA HIS A 381 -8.15 5.47 19.53
C HIS A 381 -7.59 4.23 20.25
N LEU A 382 -6.33 3.89 19.99
CA LEU A 382 -5.63 2.75 20.57
C LEU A 382 -4.84 3.22 21.80
N ILE A 383 -5.00 2.53 22.94
CA ILE A 383 -4.24 2.81 24.17
C ILE A 383 -3.67 1.51 24.76
N ASN A 384 -2.72 1.61 25.69
CA ASN A 384 -2.13 0.44 26.36
C ASN A 384 -2.38 0.46 27.86
N LEU A 385 -2.85 -0.66 28.41
CA LEU A 385 -2.93 -0.93 29.84
C LEU A 385 -1.69 -1.73 30.27
N VAL A 386 -0.93 -1.22 31.23
CA VAL A 386 0.32 -1.83 31.70
C VAL A 386 0.19 -2.26 33.15
N GLU A 387 0.60 -3.47 33.48
CA GLU A 387 0.59 -4.00 34.85
C GLU A 387 2.01 -3.97 35.42
N ILE A 388 2.19 -3.24 36.53
CA ILE A 388 3.47 -3.11 37.23
C ILE A 388 3.22 -3.42 38.71
N GLU A 389 3.92 -4.41 39.25
CA GLU A 389 3.78 -4.82 40.66
C GLU A 389 2.31 -5.06 41.09
N GLY A 390 1.51 -5.65 40.20
CA GLY A 390 0.08 -5.93 40.41
C GLY A 390 -0.85 -4.71 40.30
N LYS A 391 -0.33 -3.54 39.91
CA LYS A 391 -1.11 -2.31 39.72
C LYS A 391 -1.31 -1.99 38.24
N PRO A 392 -2.54 -1.65 37.79
CA PRO A 392 -2.82 -1.28 36.41
C PRO A 392 -2.60 0.21 36.14
N TYR A 393 -1.96 0.53 35.02
CA TYR A 393 -1.71 1.88 34.53
C TYR A 393 -2.11 2.05 33.07
N ILE A 394 -2.74 3.16 32.71
CA ILE A 394 -2.95 3.55 31.31
C ILE A 394 -1.72 4.29 30.80
N ALA A 395 -1.16 3.79 29.69
CA ALA A 395 -0.10 4.41 28.92
C ALA A 395 -0.64 4.75 27.51
N ASP A 396 -0.60 6.03 27.18
CA ASP A 396 -1.02 6.58 25.90
C ASP A 396 -0.03 7.66 25.51
N VAL A 397 0.75 7.39 24.46
CA VAL A 397 1.81 8.28 23.98
C VAL A 397 1.38 9.14 22.80
N SER A 398 0.10 9.12 22.40
CA SER A 398 -0.29 9.72 21.12
C SER A 398 -1.75 10.17 21.01
N PHE A 399 -2.14 11.12 21.86
CA PHE A 399 -3.33 11.96 21.63
C PHE A 399 -2.95 13.37 21.11
N GLY A 400 -1.79 13.88 21.54
CA GLY A 400 -1.25 15.16 21.08
C GLY A 400 -1.82 16.40 21.77
N VAL A 401 -1.27 17.56 21.37
CA VAL A 401 -1.58 18.90 21.88
C VAL A 401 -1.73 18.93 23.41
N SER A 402 -2.74 19.63 23.92
CA SER A 402 -3.02 19.76 25.34
C SER A 402 -3.67 18.49 25.97
N TYR A 403 -4.03 17.47 25.20
CA TYR A 403 -4.68 16.27 25.79
C TYR A 403 -3.67 15.19 26.20
N GLN A 404 -2.42 15.32 25.75
CA GLN A 404 -1.38 14.34 25.97
C GLN A 404 -1.02 14.19 27.47
N ILE A 405 -1.16 12.96 27.98
CA ILE A 405 -0.58 12.58 29.28
C ILE A 405 0.95 12.44 29.14
N TRP A 406 1.71 12.89 30.13
CA TRP A 406 3.18 12.80 30.14
C TRP A 406 3.69 11.59 30.92
N TYR A 407 2.89 11.12 31.88
CA TYR A 407 3.17 9.93 32.68
C TYR A 407 1.98 8.96 32.64
N PRO A 408 2.22 7.64 32.76
CA PRO A 408 1.14 6.66 32.89
C PRO A 408 0.22 6.97 34.07
N LEU A 409 -1.08 6.75 33.88
CA LEU A 409 -2.12 7.03 34.87
C LEU A 409 -2.52 5.75 35.60
N GLU A 410 -2.45 5.73 36.92
CA GLU A 410 -2.90 4.60 37.74
C GLU A 410 -4.43 4.47 37.63
N MET A 411 -4.92 3.24 37.46
CA MET A 411 -6.35 2.93 37.29
C MET A 411 -7.12 2.99 38.62
N ILE A 412 -7.26 4.18 39.18
CA ILE A 412 -8.05 4.47 40.39
C ILE A 412 -9.15 5.47 40.04
N SER A 413 -10.40 5.02 40.13
CA SER A 413 -11.58 5.86 39.87
C SER A 413 -11.65 7.05 40.83
N GLY A 414 -11.83 8.25 40.30
CA GLY A 414 -11.96 9.50 41.05
C GLY A 414 -10.65 10.11 41.57
N LYS A 415 -9.50 9.47 41.37
CA LYS A 415 -8.20 9.99 41.82
C LYS A 415 -7.70 11.09 40.89
N ASP A 416 -7.39 12.25 41.47
CA ASP A 416 -6.66 13.33 40.79
C ASP A 416 -5.19 12.95 40.63
N GLN A 417 -4.73 12.97 39.38
CA GLN A 417 -3.36 12.63 39.00
C GLN A 417 -2.72 13.85 38.36
N GLU A 418 -2.04 14.65 39.19
CA GLU A 418 -1.37 15.88 38.77
C GLU A 418 -0.16 15.59 37.88
N GLN A 419 -0.08 16.30 36.76
CA GLN A 419 1.07 16.32 35.88
C GLN A 419 1.40 17.78 35.51
N PRO A 420 2.64 18.09 35.04
CA PRO A 420 3.00 19.45 34.63
C PRO A 420 2.05 20.02 33.56
N SER A 421 1.52 19.15 32.69
CA SER A 421 0.59 19.53 31.63
C SER A 421 -0.80 19.89 32.16
N ARG A 422 -1.34 19.16 33.15
CA ARG A 422 -2.66 19.32 33.77
C ARG A 422 -2.94 18.20 34.78
N ILE A 423 -4.09 18.29 35.44
CA ILE A 423 -4.64 17.20 36.27
C ILE A 423 -5.50 16.30 35.38
N PHE A 424 -5.29 15.00 35.50
CA PHE A 424 -6.10 13.97 34.85
C PHE A 424 -6.84 13.15 35.90
N ARG A 425 -8.05 12.70 35.55
CA ARG A 425 -8.88 11.86 36.41
C ARG A 425 -9.49 10.75 35.58
N LEU A 426 -9.37 9.52 36.07
CA LEU A 426 -10.09 8.37 35.53
C LEU A 426 -11.37 8.19 36.34
N LEU A 427 -12.49 8.01 35.67
CA LEU A 427 -13.80 7.73 36.27
C LEU A 427 -14.29 6.38 35.77
N ASN A 428 -14.77 5.54 36.67
CA ASN A 428 -15.35 4.24 36.35
C ASN A 428 -16.82 4.22 36.81
N ASP A 429 -17.73 3.91 35.89
CA ASP A 429 -19.16 3.75 36.16
C ASP A 429 -19.60 2.29 36.40
N GLY A 430 -18.64 1.36 36.40
CA GLY A 430 -18.84 -0.07 36.62
C GLY A 430 -18.38 -0.89 35.41
N GLU A 431 -18.67 -0.43 34.20
CA GLU A 431 -18.30 -1.10 32.95
C GLU A 431 -17.30 -0.26 32.14
N THR A 432 -17.52 1.05 32.09
CA THR A 432 -16.76 1.97 31.25
C THR A 432 -15.86 2.87 32.09
N TRP A 433 -14.62 3.00 31.64
CA TRP A 433 -13.68 3.99 32.14
C TRP A 433 -13.70 5.23 31.25
N THR A 434 -13.71 6.41 31.85
CA THR A 434 -13.60 7.69 31.16
C THR A 434 -12.39 8.44 31.68
N LEU A 435 -11.53 8.91 30.77
CA LEU A 435 -10.46 9.84 31.09
C LEU A 435 -10.96 11.27 30.93
N GLU A 436 -10.84 12.07 31.98
CA GLU A 436 -11.12 13.50 31.96
C GLU A 436 -9.87 14.31 32.29
N ARG A 437 -9.82 15.55 31.77
CA ARG A 437 -8.83 16.55 32.15
C ARG A 437 -9.45 17.71 32.89
N ILE A 438 -8.66 18.29 33.80
CA ILE A 438 -8.90 19.60 34.41
C ILE A 438 -7.80 20.54 33.90
N GLY A 439 -8.15 21.36 32.91
CA GLY A 439 -7.28 22.34 32.27
C GLY A 439 -7.18 23.66 33.03
N ARG A 440 -6.27 24.50 32.54
CA ARG A 440 -5.99 25.85 33.04
C ARG A 440 -6.67 26.91 32.16
N LYS A 441 -6.72 28.17 32.64
CA LYS A 441 -7.30 29.27 31.86
C LYS A 441 -6.38 29.60 30.66
N PRO A 442 -6.89 29.72 29.43
CA PRO A 442 -6.05 30.11 28.30
C PRO A 442 -5.79 31.62 28.29
N LEU A 443 -4.54 32.02 28.14
CA LEU A 443 -4.08 33.38 27.85
C LEU A 443 -3.54 33.42 26.42
N VAL A 444 -4.30 34.00 25.49
CA VAL A 444 -3.89 34.10 24.08
C VAL A 444 -3.20 35.45 23.87
N LEU A 445 -1.91 35.43 23.53
CA LEU A 445 -1.12 36.66 23.39
C LEU A 445 -1.47 37.43 22.11
N ASN A 446 -1.86 36.72 21.05
CA ASN A 446 -2.31 37.33 19.81
C ASN A 446 -3.84 37.44 19.80
N GLU A 447 -4.35 38.66 19.97
CA GLU A 447 -5.80 38.92 20.05
C GLU A 447 -6.58 38.41 18.83
N ALA A 448 -5.97 38.35 17.65
CA ALA A 448 -6.60 37.81 16.45
C ALA A 448 -7.06 36.34 16.61
N PHE A 449 -6.43 35.59 17.53
CA PHE A 449 -6.74 34.19 17.81
C PHE A 449 -7.54 33.99 19.11
N ALA A 450 -7.97 35.05 19.80
CA ALA A 450 -8.70 34.94 21.07
C ALA A 450 -10.05 34.19 20.94
N SER A 451 -10.63 34.16 19.73
CA SER A 451 -11.85 33.43 19.36
C SER A 451 -11.57 32.14 18.57
N SER A 452 -10.32 31.74 18.39
CA SER A 452 -9.95 30.56 17.61
C SER A 452 -10.56 29.28 18.18
N SER A 453 -11.08 28.43 17.30
CA SER A 453 -11.59 27.10 17.65
C SER A 453 -10.51 26.14 18.17
N LEU A 454 -9.22 26.48 18.00
CA LEU A 454 -8.09 25.73 18.52
C LEU A 454 -7.81 25.99 20.01
N VAL A 455 -8.43 27.03 20.60
CA VAL A 455 -8.27 27.39 22.01
C VAL A 455 -9.46 26.85 22.81
N ASP A 456 -9.24 25.74 23.54
CA ASP A 456 -10.31 25.13 24.35
C ASP A 456 -10.45 25.86 25.69
N LYS A 457 -11.52 26.66 25.82
CA LYS A 457 -11.82 27.44 27.03
C LYS A 457 -12.46 26.63 28.16
N ARG A 458 -12.78 25.36 27.91
CA ARG A 458 -13.38 24.48 28.94
C ARG A 458 -12.29 23.98 29.88
N LEU A 459 -12.53 24.20 31.17
CA LEU A 459 -11.64 23.73 32.24
C LEU A 459 -11.79 22.21 32.43
N MET A 460 -13.00 21.70 32.60
CA MET A 460 -13.23 20.25 32.72
C MET A 460 -13.73 19.67 31.40
N LYS A 461 -13.13 18.56 30.95
CA LYS A 461 -13.50 17.93 29.69
C LYS A 461 -13.15 16.44 29.64
N PRO A 462 -14.08 15.57 29.20
CA PRO A 462 -13.78 14.20 28.81
C PRO A 462 -12.86 14.13 27.59
N ILE A 463 -11.93 13.19 27.59
CA ILE A 463 -10.98 12.95 26.50
C ILE A 463 -11.43 11.73 25.68
N PHE A 464 -11.50 10.57 26.33
CA PHE A 464 -11.96 9.33 25.71
C PHE A 464 -12.56 8.40 26.77
N SER A 465 -13.37 7.45 26.32
CA SER A 465 -13.89 6.35 27.13
C SER A 465 -13.45 4.99 26.59
N PHE A 466 -13.35 3.99 27.45
CA PHE A 466 -12.87 2.65 27.07
C PHE A 466 -13.39 1.58 28.05
N VAL A 467 -13.37 0.34 27.57
CA VAL A 467 -13.61 -0.86 28.38
C VAL A 467 -12.33 -1.68 28.46
N LEU A 468 -12.25 -2.61 29.41
CA LEU A 468 -11.05 -3.43 29.63
C LEU A 468 -10.95 -4.65 28.69
N THR A 469 -11.77 -4.70 27.64
CA THR A 469 -11.71 -5.75 26.63
C THR A 469 -10.42 -5.63 25.81
N PRO A 470 -9.54 -6.65 25.80
CA PRO A 470 -8.35 -6.66 24.97
C PRO A 470 -8.70 -6.51 23.50
N ARG A 471 -7.94 -5.68 22.77
CA ARG A 471 -8.07 -5.49 21.32
C ARG A 471 -6.78 -5.89 20.61
N GLY A 472 -6.91 -6.67 19.55
CA GLY A 472 -5.83 -6.93 18.61
C GLY A 472 -5.76 -5.87 17.51
N ILE A 473 -4.70 -5.90 16.71
CA ILE A 473 -4.49 -4.99 15.57
C ILE A 473 -5.67 -5.03 14.60
N ASP A 474 -6.21 -6.22 14.33
CA ASP A 474 -7.32 -6.43 13.38
C ASP A 474 -8.57 -5.62 13.72
N HIS A 475 -8.81 -5.35 15.01
CA HIS A 475 -9.93 -4.54 15.48
C HIS A 475 -9.87 -3.10 14.94
N PHE A 476 -8.67 -2.58 14.72
CA PHE A 476 -8.45 -1.21 14.28
C PHE A 476 -8.27 -1.08 12.76
N LEU A 477 -8.21 -2.16 11.99
CA LEU A 477 -8.02 -2.07 10.53
C LEU A 477 -9.14 -1.29 9.84
N THR A 478 -10.40 -1.63 10.15
CA THR A 478 -11.57 -0.95 9.59
C THR A 478 -11.67 0.51 10.05
N THR A 479 -11.42 0.76 11.34
CA THR A 479 -11.45 2.12 11.88
C THR A 479 -10.31 2.98 11.32
N SER A 480 -9.12 2.42 11.16
CA SER A 480 -7.97 3.07 10.53
C SER A 480 -8.28 3.45 9.09
N GLU A 481 -8.93 2.57 8.32
CA GLU A 481 -9.39 2.87 6.97
C GLU A 481 -10.40 4.04 6.96
N TYR A 482 -11.41 4.01 7.84
CA TYR A 482 -12.38 5.10 7.97
C TYR A 482 -11.71 6.43 8.34
N LEU A 483 -10.81 6.44 9.33
CA LEU A 483 -10.16 7.65 9.82
C LEU A 483 -9.28 8.32 8.76
N GLN A 484 -8.68 7.57 7.83
CA GLN A 484 -7.85 8.16 6.77
C GLN A 484 -8.57 8.43 5.44
N THR A 485 -9.80 7.97 5.25
CA THR A 485 -10.53 8.13 3.97
C THR A 485 -11.85 8.88 4.09
N SER A 486 -12.52 8.82 5.24
CA SER A 486 -13.83 9.43 5.42
C SER A 486 -13.72 10.96 5.42
N PRO A 487 -14.57 11.69 4.66
CA PRO A 487 -14.62 13.15 4.71
C PRO A 487 -15.12 13.68 6.07
N GLU A 488 -15.74 12.83 6.89
CA GLU A 488 -16.19 13.17 8.25
C GLU A 488 -15.07 13.07 9.29
N SER A 489 -13.96 12.40 8.95
CA SER A 489 -12.83 12.25 9.85
C SER A 489 -12.08 13.56 10.02
N LEU A 490 -11.75 13.92 11.26
CA LEU A 490 -10.88 15.07 11.55
C LEU A 490 -9.54 14.95 10.80
N PHE A 491 -9.03 13.73 10.64
CA PHE A 491 -7.72 13.49 10.03
C PHE A 491 -7.69 13.73 8.51
N THR A 492 -8.84 13.67 7.82
CA THR A 492 -8.92 14.06 6.40
C THR A 492 -9.22 15.55 6.23
N GLN A 493 -9.89 16.16 7.22
CA GLN A 493 -10.26 17.57 7.20
C GLN A 493 -9.11 18.51 7.58
N LYS A 494 -8.22 18.09 8.48
CA LYS A 494 -7.12 18.94 8.98
C LYS A 494 -5.79 18.20 8.98
N SER A 495 -4.76 18.86 8.48
CA SER A 495 -3.38 18.47 8.75
C SER A 495 -3.03 18.89 10.18
N ILE A 496 -2.44 17.98 10.93
CA ILE A 496 -2.10 18.13 12.34
C ILE A 496 -0.69 17.59 12.51
N CYS A 497 0.16 18.36 13.16
CA CYS A 497 1.44 17.90 13.70
C CYS A 497 1.65 18.58 15.04
N SER A 498 1.77 17.82 16.11
CA SER A 498 2.02 18.35 17.45
C SER A 498 3.10 17.57 18.19
N LEU A 499 3.90 18.29 18.98
CA LEU A 499 5.01 17.72 19.76
C LEU A 499 5.02 18.36 21.14
N GLN A 500 5.17 17.55 22.19
CA GLN A 500 5.31 18.06 23.55
C GLN A 500 6.70 18.69 23.73
N THR A 501 6.78 19.75 24.52
CA THR A 501 8.02 20.40 24.92
C THR A 501 8.20 20.27 26.44
N PRO A 502 9.39 20.53 27.00
CA PRO A 502 9.60 20.48 28.45
C PRO A 502 8.66 21.38 29.26
N THR A 503 8.11 22.43 28.64
CA THR A 503 7.27 23.45 29.28
C THR A 503 5.86 23.51 28.70
N GLY A 504 5.48 22.64 27.77
CA GLY A 504 4.32 22.91 26.93
C GLY A 504 4.15 21.97 25.74
N PHE A 505 3.65 22.52 24.64
CA PHE A 505 3.64 21.85 23.34
C PHE A 505 3.71 22.85 22.18
N ARG A 506 4.10 22.36 21.01
CA ARG A 506 3.99 23.06 19.73
C ARG A 506 3.03 22.30 18.83
N ALA A 507 2.28 23.02 18.02
CA ALA A 507 1.41 22.41 17.03
C ALA A 507 1.31 23.26 15.76
N LEU A 508 1.28 22.58 14.61
CA LEU A 508 0.89 23.13 13.33
C LEU A 508 -0.41 22.42 12.92
N ILE A 509 -1.51 23.19 12.83
CA ILE A 509 -2.82 22.68 12.42
C ILE A 509 -3.29 23.49 11.22
N GLY A 510 -3.34 22.86 10.04
CA GLY A 510 -3.46 23.58 8.78
C GLY A 510 -2.31 24.56 8.61
N TRP A 511 -2.63 25.86 8.52
CA TRP A 511 -1.67 26.95 8.42
C TRP A 511 -1.45 27.71 9.72
N THR A 512 -2.08 27.28 10.82
CA THR A 512 -1.94 27.97 12.10
C THR A 512 -0.90 27.26 12.95
N TYR A 513 0.18 27.96 13.28
CA TYR A 513 1.18 27.53 14.24
C TYR A 513 0.83 28.05 15.64
N SER A 514 0.93 27.17 16.63
CA SER A 514 0.78 27.51 18.04
C SER A 514 1.94 26.95 18.86
N GLU A 515 2.52 27.78 19.71
CA GLU A 515 3.39 27.38 20.81
C GLU A 515 2.67 27.70 22.12
N VAL A 516 2.50 26.67 22.95
CA VAL A 516 1.72 26.78 24.18
C VAL A 516 2.60 26.44 25.37
N THR A 517 2.72 27.36 26.32
CA THR A 517 3.49 27.19 27.55
C THR A 517 2.55 26.97 28.73
N PHE A 518 2.80 25.92 29.49
CA PHE A 518 2.07 25.53 30.69
C PHE A 518 2.56 26.32 31.91
N ASN A 519 1.67 27.11 32.53
CA ASN A 519 1.97 27.86 33.76
C ASN A 519 1.08 27.37 34.92
N PRO A 520 1.50 26.30 35.64
CA PRO A 520 0.74 25.74 36.75
C PRO A 520 0.61 26.71 37.93
N GLU A 521 1.63 27.53 38.19
CA GLU A 521 1.66 28.44 39.33
C GLU A 521 0.57 29.52 39.24
N GLU A 522 0.34 30.05 38.04
CA GLU A 522 -0.71 31.05 37.79
C GLU A 522 -2.02 30.42 37.26
N ASN A 523 -2.13 29.09 37.26
CA ASN A 523 -3.28 28.36 36.75
C ASN A 523 -3.69 28.81 35.32
N THR A 524 -2.69 29.06 34.46
CA THR A 524 -2.86 29.64 33.11
C THR A 524 -2.06 28.85 32.07
N ASP A 525 -2.56 28.72 30.84
CA ASP A 525 -1.83 28.22 29.67
C ASP A 525 -1.63 29.40 28.70
N ILE A 526 -0.39 29.72 28.33
CA ILE A 526 -0.05 30.85 27.47
C ILE A 526 0.01 30.36 26.02
N PHE A 527 -0.76 30.98 25.12
CA PHE A 527 -0.84 30.64 23.70
C PHE A 527 -0.20 31.72 22.83
N GLU A 528 0.88 31.36 22.15
CA GLU A 528 1.49 32.14 21.07
C GLU A 528 1.07 31.56 19.73
N MET A 529 0.24 32.29 18.99
CA MET A 529 -0.38 31.81 17.75
C MET A 529 -0.16 32.76 16.59
N ARG A 530 0.08 32.18 15.41
CA ARG A 530 0.19 32.90 14.14
C ARG A 530 -0.21 32.02 12.97
N ASP A 531 -0.65 32.65 11.90
CA ASP A 531 -0.74 31.98 10.61
C ASP A 531 0.66 31.91 9.97
N VAL A 532 0.83 30.90 9.12
CA VAL A 532 2.09 30.51 8.50
C VAL A 532 1.89 30.52 6.98
N ALA A 533 2.80 31.14 6.25
CA ALA A 533 2.80 31.07 4.79
C ALA A 533 3.28 29.69 4.30
N ASP A 534 2.83 29.24 3.12
CA ASP A 534 3.23 27.96 2.53
C ASP A 534 4.76 27.75 2.50
N SER A 535 5.50 28.82 2.21
CA SER A 535 6.98 28.80 2.16
C SER A 535 7.65 28.53 3.51
N GLU A 536 6.96 28.74 4.63
CA GLU A 536 7.49 28.53 5.98
C GLU A 536 7.18 27.14 6.54
N ILE A 537 6.17 26.43 6.01
CA ILE A 537 5.69 25.14 6.55
C ILE A 537 6.83 24.13 6.66
N GLU A 538 7.60 23.96 5.59
CA GLU A 538 8.71 23.02 5.53
C GLU A 538 9.78 23.33 6.59
N THR A 539 10.07 24.61 6.78
CA THR A 539 11.05 25.10 7.76
C THR A 539 10.58 24.81 9.18
N ILE A 540 9.31 25.11 9.49
CA ILE A 540 8.70 24.81 10.80
C ILE A 540 8.73 23.31 11.10
N LEU A 541 8.39 22.47 10.13
CA LEU A 541 8.38 21.01 10.30
C LEU A 541 9.78 20.42 10.55
N LYS A 542 10.84 21.02 9.99
CA LYS A 542 12.23 20.58 10.19
C LYS A 542 12.85 21.11 11.48
N GLU A 543 12.79 22.42 11.69
CA GLU A 543 13.55 23.12 12.74
C GLU A 543 12.90 22.99 14.11
N LYS A 544 11.56 23.02 14.18
CA LYS A 544 10.85 23.17 15.45
C LYS A 544 10.27 21.88 16.04
N ASN A 545 10.32 20.79 15.28
CA ASN A 545 9.84 19.45 15.68
C ASN A 545 10.98 18.43 15.88
N THR A 546 12.24 18.88 15.86
CA THR A 546 13.40 18.08 16.28
C THR A 546 13.84 18.55 17.67
N SER A 547 14.06 17.64 18.62
CA SER A 547 14.50 17.98 19.97
C SER A 547 15.96 18.45 19.94
N GLU A 548 16.21 19.71 20.31
CA GLU A 548 17.57 20.22 20.54
C GLU A 548 18.16 19.58 21.80
N GLY A 549 19.17 18.73 21.60
CA GLY A 549 20.06 18.21 22.64
C GLY A 549 21.51 18.39 22.17
N SER A 550 22.29 19.13 22.95
CA SER A 550 23.64 19.62 22.69
C SER A 550 24.70 18.58 22.28
N GLY A 551 25.53 18.91 21.28
CA GLY A 551 26.97 18.64 21.30
C GLY A 551 27.54 17.55 20.39
N SER A 552 27.68 17.81 19.08
CA SER A 552 28.95 17.70 18.33
C SER A 552 28.69 17.96 16.84
N ALA A 553 29.44 18.91 16.29
CA ALA A 553 29.43 19.24 14.88
C ALA A 553 30.05 18.09 14.09
N GLY A 554 29.27 17.47 13.20
CA GLY A 554 29.77 16.47 12.26
C GLY A 554 28.65 15.85 11.45
N CYS A 555 28.61 16.20 10.16
CA CYS A 555 27.77 15.61 9.11
C CYS A 555 26.31 16.07 9.01
N MET A 556 26.10 17.27 8.46
CA MET A 556 24.88 17.57 7.71
C MET A 556 25.23 17.69 6.22
N ARG A 557 24.81 16.71 5.41
CA ARG A 557 24.67 16.89 3.96
C ARG A 557 23.18 17.08 3.65
N ASN A 558 22.90 18.12 2.86
CA ASN A 558 21.59 18.60 2.44
C ASN A 558 20.63 17.48 1.98
N PRO A 559 19.37 17.46 2.44
CA PRO A 559 18.29 16.82 1.71
C PRO A 559 17.81 17.77 0.61
N THR A 560 18.11 17.45 -0.64
CA THR A 560 17.49 18.06 -1.82
C THR A 560 16.04 17.60 -1.95
N TRP A 561 15.11 18.55 -1.98
CA TRP A 561 13.68 18.31 -2.21
C TRP A 561 13.43 18.05 -3.70
N PRO A 562 12.76 16.95 -4.08
CA PRO A 562 12.35 16.76 -5.47
C PRO A 562 11.18 17.68 -5.81
N ARG A 563 11.40 18.57 -6.79
CA ARG A 563 10.30 19.23 -7.52
C ARG A 563 9.69 18.23 -8.50
N SER A 564 8.73 17.42 -8.04
CA SER A 564 7.77 16.72 -8.91
C SER A 564 6.79 15.90 -8.08
N ALA A 565 5.51 16.28 -8.07
CA ALA A 565 4.42 15.47 -7.53
C ALA A 565 3.47 15.05 -8.68
N PRO A 566 3.09 13.78 -8.79
CA PRO A 566 2.10 13.31 -9.75
C PRO A 566 0.67 13.58 -9.27
N SER A 567 -0.19 13.91 -10.23
CA SER A 567 -1.62 14.15 -10.10
C SER A 567 -2.45 12.86 -10.22
N LYS A 568 -3.39 12.62 -9.30
CA LYS A 568 -4.81 12.23 -9.55
C LYS A 568 -5.51 11.80 -8.24
N LEU A 569 -6.62 12.47 -7.92
CA LEU A 569 -7.56 12.14 -6.85
C LEU A 569 -8.85 11.57 -7.48
N HIS A 570 -9.44 10.52 -6.89
CA HIS A 570 -10.79 10.05 -7.19
C HIS A 570 -11.81 10.84 -6.36
N VAL A 571 -12.95 11.21 -6.96
CA VAL A 571 -14.10 11.85 -6.32
C VAL A 571 -15.29 10.89 -6.37
N MET A 572 -15.92 10.62 -5.22
CA MET A 572 -17.27 10.05 -5.14
C MET A 572 -18.31 11.18 -5.15
N SER A 573 -19.44 10.92 -5.83
CA SER A 573 -20.60 11.80 -5.97
C SER A 573 -21.53 11.78 -4.74
N ILE A 574 -22.09 12.94 -4.35
CA ILE A 574 -23.20 13.07 -3.38
C ILE A 574 -24.39 13.78 -4.09
N PRO A 575 -25.67 13.40 -3.84
CA PRO A 575 -26.86 14.02 -4.46
C PRO A 575 -27.19 15.44 -3.94
N PHE A 576 -28.02 16.16 -4.70
CA PHE A 576 -28.16 17.62 -4.74
C PHE A 576 -29.01 18.28 -3.64
N GLU A 577 -29.63 17.56 -2.71
CA GLU A 577 -30.64 18.17 -1.82
C GLU A 577 -30.09 19.06 -0.70
N ASN A 578 -28.76 19.18 -0.54
CA ASN A 578 -28.14 20.03 0.48
C ASN A 578 -27.41 21.27 -0.05
N LEU A 579 -27.56 21.63 -1.34
CA LEU A 579 -26.74 22.67 -1.96
C LEU A 579 -27.23 24.13 -1.80
N SER A 580 -28.36 24.40 -1.14
CA SER A 580 -28.89 25.77 -1.01
C SER A 580 -28.74 26.44 0.37
N ILE A 581 -28.15 25.78 1.38
CA ILE A 581 -28.09 26.34 2.75
C ILE A 581 -26.66 26.63 3.25
N HIS A 582 -25.59 26.31 2.50
CA HIS A 582 -24.22 26.32 3.06
C HIS A 582 -23.19 27.26 2.42
N CYS A 583 -23.58 28.23 1.59
CA CYS A 583 -22.63 29.19 1.01
C CYS A 583 -22.83 30.61 1.56
N GLY A 584 -22.36 30.82 2.79
CA GLY A 584 -22.14 32.16 3.34
C GLY A 584 -20.76 32.69 2.91
N GLU A 585 -20.77 33.85 2.27
CA GLU A 585 -19.66 34.66 1.72
C GLU A 585 -19.21 34.38 0.27
N ARG A 586 -18.95 35.49 -0.45
CA ARG A 586 -19.10 35.72 -1.90
C ARG A 586 -18.27 34.79 -2.80
N ASN A 587 -18.91 33.81 -3.43
CA ASN A 587 -18.35 33.06 -4.57
C ASN A 587 -18.79 33.68 -5.91
N THR A 588 -17.83 34.03 -6.78
CA THR A 588 -18.08 34.49 -8.15
C THR A 588 -18.16 33.30 -9.11
N LEU A 589 -19.30 33.12 -9.79
CA LEU A 589 -19.53 32.10 -10.84
C LEU A 589 -18.95 32.52 -12.21
N ASP A 590 -17.79 33.18 -12.23
CA ASP A 590 -17.13 33.66 -13.45
C ASP A 590 -16.16 32.59 -13.98
N LEU A 591 -16.46 32.02 -15.15
CA LEU A 591 -15.69 30.96 -15.79
C LEU A 591 -14.23 31.36 -16.13
N GLN A 592 -13.95 32.64 -16.39
CA GLN A 592 -12.59 33.12 -16.65
C GLN A 592 -11.75 33.08 -15.37
N ILE A 593 -12.32 33.53 -14.25
CA ILE A 593 -11.66 33.50 -12.94
C ILE A 593 -11.45 32.06 -12.48
N ILE A 594 -12.46 31.20 -12.70
CA ILE A 594 -12.41 29.77 -12.40
C ILE A 594 -11.34 29.07 -13.26
N TYR A 595 -11.27 29.36 -14.57
CA TYR A 595 -10.26 28.81 -15.46
C TYR A 595 -8.85 29.27 -15.09
N GLU A 596 -8.65 30.55 -14.80
CA GLU A 596 -7.36 31.07 -14.34
C GLU A 596 -6.94 30.43 -13.01
N LYS A 597 -7.86 30.31 -12.04
CA LYS A 597 -7.62 29.68 -10.74
C LYS A 597 -7.28 28.19 -10.86
N ILE A 598 -8.10 27.43 -11.58
CA ILE A 598 -8.04 25.96 -11.60
C ILE A 598 -7.09 25.45 -12.67
N VAL A 599 -7.16 25.98 -13.89
CA VAL A 599 -6.42 25.44 -15.04
C VAL A 599 -5.04 26.07 -15.16
N ARG A 600 -4.94 27.40 -15.14
CA ARG A 600 -3.64 28.09 -15.31
C ARG A 600 -2.80 28.09 -14.03
N ASN A 601 -3.40 28.45 -12.90
CA ASN A 601 -2.72 28.58 -11.62
C ASN A 601 -2.75 27.28 -10.77
N ARG A 602 -3.38 26.21 -11.29
CA ARG A 602 -3.39 24.86 -10.72
C ARG A 602 -3.87 24.78 -9.26
N ARG A 603 -4.86 25.60 -8.88
CA ARG A 603 -5.51 25.54 -7.55
C ARG A 603 -6.79 24.69 -7.60
N GLY A 604 -7.15 24.04 -6.49
CA GLY A 604 -8.42 23.33 -6.39
C GLY A 604 -9.63 24.27 -6.53
N GLY A 605 -10.66 23.83 -7.25
CA GLY A 605 -11.96 24.50 -7.30
C GLY A 605 -12.95 23.90 -6.30
N TRP A 606 -13.94 24.68 -5.89
CA TRP A 606 -15.13 24.16 -5.21
C TRP A 606 -15.92 23.26 -6.16
N CYS A 607 -16.74 22.35 -5.63
CA CYS A 607 -17.52 21.40 -6.44
C CYS A 607 -18.31 22.08 -7.58
N CYS A 608 -18.95 23.22 -7.31
CA CYS A 608 -19.66 24.01 -8.32
C CYS A 608 -18.73 24.62 -9.39
N GLU A 609 -17.54 25.08 -9.03
CA GLU A 609 -16.53 25.62 -9.96
C GLU A 609 -15.95 24.52 -10.85
N ASN A 610 -15.62 23.37 -10.25
CA ASN A 610 -15.16 22.18 -10.97
C ASN A 610 -16.23 21.66 -11.93
N ASN A 611 -17.49 21.63 -11.50
CA ASN A 611 -18.61 21.19 -12.34
C ASN A 611 -18.88 22.17 -13.51
N LEU A 612 -18.73 23.49 -13.31
CA LEU A 612 -18.80 24.47 -14.40
C LEU A 612 -17.69 24.24 -15.43
N LEU A 613 -16.45 24.13 -14.94
CA LEU A 613 -15.27 23.93 -15.78
C LEU A 613 -15.34 22.59 -16.53
N PHE A 614 -15.77 21.52 -15.85
CA PHE A 614 -15.95 20.20 -16.43
C PHE A 614 -17.08 20.18 -17.48
N SER A 615 -18.20 20.86 -17.22
CA SER A 615 -19.29 20.99 -18.19
C SER A 615 -18.84 21.75 -19.45
N TRP A 616 -17.99 22.78 -19.30
CA TRP A 616 -17.37 23.47 -20.42
C TRP A 616 -16.40 22.56 -21.20
N VAL A 617 -15.57 21.76 -20.52
CA VAL A 617 -14.69 20.78 -21.19
C VAL A 617 -15.49 19.74 -21.97
N LEU A 618 -16.58 19.20 -21.40
CA LEU A 618 -17.45 18.24 -22.07
C LEU A 618 -18.08 18.83 -23.34
N ARG A 619 -18.48 20.11 -23.32
CA ARG A 619 -18.96 20.85 -24.50
C ARG A 619 -17.87 20.94 -25.59
N GLU A 620 -16.66 21.38 -25.25
CA GLU A 620 -15.56 21.53 -26.21
C GLU A 620 -15.11 20.20 -26.83
N MET A 621 -15.36 19.09 -26.13
CA MET A 621 -15.13 17.73 -26.59
C MET A 621 -16.30 17.14 -27.40
N GLY A 622 -17.41 17.88 -27.57
CA GLY A 622 -18.57 17.47 -28.37
C GLY A 622 -19.51 16.47 -27.68
N TYR A 623 -19.37 16.24 -26.38
CA TYR A 623 -20.29 15.39 -25.62
C TYR A 623 -21.62 16.13 -25.38
N LYS A 624 -22.75 15.42 -25.54
CA LYS A 624 -24.05 15.91 -25.07
C LYS A 624 -24.10 15.76 -23.55
N TYR A 625 -24.27 16.87 -22.84
CA TYR A 625 -24.43 16.89 -21.39
C TYR A 625 -25.78 17.53 -21.03
N ALA A 626 -26.45 17.01 -20.02
CA ALA A 626 -27.65 17.62 -19.45
C ALA A 626 -27.30 18.23 -18.10
N THR A 627 -27.31 19.55 -18.00
CA THR A 627 -27.27 20.24 -16.71
C THR A 627 -28.68 20.28 -16.12
N LEU A 628 -28.83 19.74 -14.90
CA LEU A 628 -30.02 19.88 -14.04
C LEU A 628 -30.13 21.27 -13.37
N GLY A 629 -29.51 22.31 -13.95
CA GLY A 629 -29.42 23.67 -13.38
C GLY A 629 -30.17 24.74 -14.20
N SER A 630 -30.43 25.90 -13.57
CA SER A 630 -31.24 27.02 -14.09
C SER A 630 -30.73 27.61 -15.42
N ARG A 631 -31.59 28.40 -16.08
CA ARG A 631 -31.35 29.04 -17.39
C ARG A 631 -30.11 29.96 -17.39
N GLU A 632 -29.73 30.55 -16.25
CA GLU A 632 -28.49 31.34 -16.14
C GLU A 632 -27.23 30.48 -16.34
N PHE A 633 -27.22 29.23 -15.85
CA PHE A 633 -26.07 28.32 -15.87
C PHE A 633 -25.67 27.91 -17.30
N ARG A 634 -26.65 27.80 -18.20
CA ARG A 634 -26.42 27.49 -19.63
C ARG A 634 -25.84 28.68 -20.39
N THR A 635 -26.18 29.90 -19.97
CA THR A 635 -25.74 31.13 -20.65
C THR A 635 -24.25 31.39 -20.39
N LEU A 636 -23.80 31.24 -19.15
CA LEU A 636 -22.39 31.36 -18.74
C LEU A 636 -21.43 30.43 -19.49
N ILE A 637 -21.84 29.19 -19.80
CA ILE A 637 -21.00 28.21 -20.50
C ILE A 637 -20.93 28.48 -22.01
N ASN A 638 -22.00 29.02 -22.60
CA ASN A 638 -22.09 29.23 -24.04
C ASN A 638 -21.23 30.40 -24.52
N ASP A 639 -21.09 31.44 -23.71
CA ASP A 639 -20.41 32.70 -24.06
C ASP A 639 -18.89 32.68 -23.79
N PHE A 640 -18.36 31.60 -23.20
CA PHE A 640 -16.95 31.48 -22.81
C PHE A 640 -16.08 30.78 -23.87
N SER A 641 -15.02 31.44 -24.37
CA SER A 641 -14.07 30.87 -25.34
C SER A 641 -12.62 31.39 -25.13
N PRO A 642 -11.71 30.60 -24.51
CA PRO A 642 -10.31 31.00 -24.30
C PRO A 642 -9.37 30.55 -25.45
N MET A 643 -8.22 31.23 -25.57
CA MET A 643 -7.23 31.07 -26.66
C MET A 643 -6.56 29.68 -26.77
N ASP A 644 -6.70 28.78 -25.78
CA ASP A 644 -5.96 27.52 -25.67
C ASP A 644 -6.82 26.24 -25.83
N SER A 645 -7.98 26.31 -26.50
CA SER A 645 -8.85 25.15 -26.84
C SER A 645 -8.12 23.99 -27.55
N HIS A 646 -7.04 24.31 -28.28
CA HIS A 646 -6.27 23.34 -29.07
C HIS A 646 -5.40 22.39 -28.21
N LEU A 647 -4.92 22.84 -27.05
CA LEU A 647 -4.03 22.07 -26.18
C LEU A 647 -4.77 20.92 -25.45
N ILE A 648 -6.02 21.17 -25.04
CA ILE A 648 -6.88 20.17 -24.38
C ILE A 648 -7.20 19.00 -25.33
N LYS A 649 -7.42 19.28 -26.62
CA LYS A 649 -7.63 18.25 -27.66
C LYS A 649 -6.38 17.41 -27.94
N THR A 650 -5.20 17.85 -27.49
CA THR A 650 -3.90 17.21 -27.75
C THR A 650 -3.46 16.31 -26.59
N ILE A 651 -3.71 16.71 -25.33
CA ILE A 651 -3.28 15.95 -24.13
C ILE A 651 -4.05 14.63 -23.96
N PHE A 652 -5.32 14.57 -24.33
CA PHE A 652 -6.15 13.35 -24.20
C PHE A 652 -6.02 12.37 -25.38
N LYS A 653 -5.12 12.62 -26.34
CA LYS A 653 -4.89 11.73 -27.48
C LYS A 653 -3.97 10.53 -27.20
N LEU A 654 -3.40 10.38 -26.00
CA LEU A 654 -2.25 9.47 -25.75
C LEU A 654 -2.51 8.16 -24.98
N ASN A 655 -3.75 7.69 -24.79
CA ASN A 655 -4.02 6.28 -24.44
C ASN A 655 -5.39 5.89 -24.99
N LYS A 656 -5.43 5.10 -26.07
CA LYS A 656 -6.69 4.80 -26.77
C LYS A 656 -7.08 3.34 -26.55
N MET A 657 -8.21 3.11 -25.89
CA MET A 657 -8.93 1.82 -25.95
C MET A 657 -9.36 1.59 -27.41
N ASP A 658 -9.11 0.40 -27.93
CA ASP A 658 -9.42 0.00 -29.30
C ASP A 658 -10.58 -1.01 -29.32
N LEU A 659 -11.68 -0.64 -29.98
CA LEU A 659 -12.83 -1.49 -30.18
C LEU A 659 -12.48 -2.76 -30.97
N GLN A 660 -11.52 -2.68 -31.90
CA GLN A 660 -11.08 -3.83 -32.68
C GLN A 660 -10.35 -4.88 -31.81
N GLU A 661 -9.64 -4.44 -30.78
CA GLU A 661 -9.01 -5.34 -29.81
C GLU A 661 -10.05 -6.09 -28.97
N TYR A 662 -11.12 -5.38 -28.56
CA TYR A 662 -12.28 -6.00 -27.92
C TYR A 662 -12.97 -7.01 -28.85
N PHE A 663 -13.18 -6.67 -30.12
CA PHE A 663 -13.74 -7.60 -31.09
C PHE A 663 -12.89 -8.85 -31.28
N ARG A 664 -11.56 -8.72 -31.34
CA ARG A 664 -10.65 -9.87 -31.32
C ARG A 664 -10.79 -10.71 -30.05
N ARG A 665 -10.96 -10.08 -28.87
CA ARG A 665 -11.13 -10.78 -27.59
C ARG A 665 -12.38 -11.66 -27.55
N ILE A 666 -13.47 -11.22 -28.16
CA ILE A 666 -14.75 -11.95 -28.19
C ILE A 666 -14.96 -12.77 -29.47
N GLY A 667 -14.01 -12.73 -30.41
CA GLY A 667 -14.12 -13.43 -31.70
C GLY A 667 -15.14 -12.83 -32.66
N PHE A 668 -15.44 -11.53 -32.56
CA PHE A 668 -16.34 -10.83 -33.48
C PHE A 668 -15.57 -10.33 -34.70
N ASN A 669 -16.02 -10.70 -35.91
CA ASN A 669 -15.36 -10.37 -37.18
C ASN A 669 -16.12 -9.30 -38.00
N GLY A 670 -17.24 -8.78 -37.49
CA GLY A 670 -18.15 -7.88 -38.22
C GLY A 670 -17.67 -6.43 -38.24
N LEU A 671 -16.82 -6.07 -39.21
CA LEU A 671 -16.19 -4.75 -39.29
C LEU A 671 -17.07 -3.62 -39.90
N ASN A 672 -18.34 -3.85 -40.26
CA ASN A 672 -19.19 -2.89 -41.00
C ASN A 672 -20.71 -2.96 -40.69
N GLU A 673 -21.13 -3.51 -39.55
CA GLU A 673 -22.57 -3.64 -39.28
C GLU A 673 -23.17 -2.38 -38.62
N LYS A 674 -24.42 -2.07 -38.97
CA LYS A 674 -25.17 -0.95 -38.39
C LYS A 674 -25.49 -1.24 -36.91
N PRO A 675 -25.71 -0.24 -36.05
CA PRO A 675 -26.14 -0.45 -34.66
C PRO A 675 -27.61 -0.91 -34.60
N ASP A 676 -27.89 -2.12 -35.09
CA ASP A 676 -29.20 -2.75 -35.12
C ASP A 676 -29.29 -3.93 -34.14
N LEU A 677 -30.50 -4.49 -33.98
CA LEU A 677 -30.74 -5.57 -33.03
C LEU A 677 -29.95 -6.85 -33.38
N ALA A 678 -29.71 -7.13 -34.66
CA ALA A 678 -29.02 -8.35 -35.08
C ALA A 678 -27.54 -8.30 -34.67
N THR A 679 -26.90 -7.15 -34.88
CA THR A 679 -25.53 -6.91 -34.44
C THR A 679 -25.42 -6.95 -32.91
N LEU A 680 -26.34 -6.28 -32.18
CA LEU A 680 -26.32 -6.29 -30.72
C LEU A 680 -26.46 -7.71 -30.16
N ARG A 681 -27.38 -8.52 -30.70
CA ARG A 681 -27.55 -9.93 -30.30
C ARG A 681 -26.27 -10.74 -30.50
N THR A 682 -25.54 -10.49 -31.58
CA THR A 682 -24.30 -11.20 -31.91
C THR A 682 -23.18 -10.82 -30.94
N VAL A 683 -22.92 -9.52 -30.75
CA VAL A 683 -21.87 -9.04 -29.84
C VAL A 683 -22.17 -9.39 -28.38
N HIS A 684 -23.43 -9.28 -27.96
CA HIS A 684 -23.87 -9.69 -26.61
C HIS A 684 -23.59 -11.18 -26.36
N LYS A 685 -24.03 -12.06 -27.28
CA LYS A 685 -23.78 -13.50 -27.19
C LYS A 685 -22.28 -13.82 -27.15
N LEU A 686 -21.49 -13.22 -28.03
CA LEU A 686 -20.05 -13.46 -28.11
C LEU A 686 -19.31 -12.99 -26.85
N HIS A 687 -19.72 -11.86 -26.26
CA HIS A 687 -19.18 -11.42 -24.97
C HIS A 687 -19.44 -12.46 -23.89
N VAL A 688 -20.72 -12.86 -23.71
CA VAL A 688 -21.13 -13.86 -22.71
C VAL A 688 -20.40 -15.19 -22.90
N MET A 689 -20.11 -15.59 -24.14
CA MET A 689 -19.39 -16.83 -24.43
C MET A 689 -17.87 -16.73 -24.24
N SER A 690 -17.30 -15.53 -24.26
CA SER A 690 -15.84 -15.33 -24.32
C SER A 690 -15.25 -14.73 -23.05
N VAL A 691 -16.03 -13.94 -22.30
CA VAL A 691 -15.60 -13.22 -21.11
C VAL A 691 -16.22 -13.88 -19.88
N PRO A 692 -15.41 -14.48 -18.99
CA PRO A 692 -15.94 -15.16 -17.82
C PRO A 692 -16.48 -14.17 -16.79
N PHE A 693 -17.57 -14.54 -16.12
CA PHE A 693 -17.96 -13.92 -14.86
C PHE A 693 -17.09 -14.49 -13.73
N GLU A 694 -16.31 -13.66 -13.06
CA GLU A 694 -15.35 -14.09 -12.04
C GLU A 694 -15.18 -13.06 -10.90
N ASN A 695 -14.80 -13.54 -9.72
CA ASN A 695 -14.47 -12.73 -8.54
C ASN A 695 -13.05 -13.01 -8.01
N LEU A 696 -12.19 -13.58 -8.83
CA LEU A 696 -10.81 -13.97 -8.51
C LEU A 696 -9.98 -12.77 -8.06
N SER A 697 -10.19 -11.57 -8.61
CA SER A 697 -9.52 -10.36 -8.11
C SER A 697 -9.71 -10.18 -6.60
N ILE A 698 -10.92 -10.43 -6.07
CA ILE A 698 -11.21 -10.34 -4.62
C ILE A 698 -10.41 -11.41 -3.86
N HIS A 699 -10.41 -12.65 -4.35
CA HIS A 699 -9.71 -13.77 -3.70
C HIS A 699 -8.17 -13.66 -3.80
N CYS A 700 -7.66 -12.91 -4.78
CA CYS A 700 -6.25 -12.60 -4.95
C CYS A 700 -5.83 -11.30 -4.23
N GLY A 701 -6.72 -10.67 -3.45
CA GLY A 701 -6.43 -9.42 -2.74
C GLY A 701 -6.34 -8.18 -3.64
N GLU A 702 -6.70 -8.29 -4.91
CA GLU A 702 -6.79 -7.17 -5.86
C GLU A 702 -8.07 -6.37 -5.59
N ARG A 703 -7.98 -5.03 -5.66
CA ARG A 703 -9.16 -4.16 -5.55
C ARG A 703 -9.90 -4.12 -6.89
N ASN A 704 -11.20 -4.39 -6.86
CA ASN A 704 -12.08 -4.12 -8.00
C ASN A 704 -12.18 -2.60 -8.23
N THR A 705 -12.21 -2.18 -9.49
CA THR A 705 -12.23 -0.77 -9.90
C THR A 705 -13.34 -0.52 -10.92
N LEU A 706 -13.85 0.71 -10.96
CA LEU A 706 -14.74 1.20 -12.03
C LEU A 706 -13.98 2.07 -13.05
N ASP A 707 -12.65 2.08 -12.98
CA ASP A 707 -11.82 2.70 -14.01
C ASP A 707 -11.87 1.86 -15.29
N LEU A 708 -12.59 2.38 -16.28
CA LEU A 708 -12.85 1.71 -17.55
C LEU A 708 -11.54 1.34 -18.30
N GLN A 709 -10.46 2.10 -18.15
CA GLN A 709 -9.18 1.74 -18.77
C GLN A 709 -8.60 0.50 -18.11
N ILE A 710 -8.63 0.41 -16.77
CA ILE A 710 -8.12 -0.76 -16.04
C ILE A 710 -8.97 -1.99 -16.34
N ILE A 711 -10.30 -1.82 -16.42
CA ILE A 711 -11.23 -2.88 -16.80
C ILE A 711 -10.92 -3.39 -18.21
N TYR A 712 -10.65 -2.48 -19.15
CA TYR A 712 -10.27 -2.82 -20.50
C TYR A 712 -8.95 -3.61 -20.55
N GLU A 713 -7.91 -3.17 -19.86
CA GLU A 713 -6.65 -3.92 -19.78
C GLU A 713 -6.89 -5.33 -19.21
N LYS A 714 -7.65 -5.44 -18.11
CA LYS A 714 -7.95 -6.72 -17.45
C LYS A 714 -8.73 -7.67 -18.37
N ILE A 715 -9.88 -7.25 -18.88
CA ILE A 715 -10.81 -8.12 -19.62
C ILE A 715 -10.36 -8.34 -21.06
N VAL A 716 -9.90 -7.28 -21.74
CA VAL A 716 -9.57 -7.31 -23.17
C VAL A 716 -8.15 -7.78 -23.40
N ARG A 717 -7.14 -7.14 -22.78
CA ARG A 717 -5.72 -7.45 -23.06
C ARG A 717 -5.23 -8.67 -22.31
N ASN A 718 -5.48 -8.72 -21.00
CA ASN A 718 -5.04 -9.80 -20.12
C ASN A 718 -5.97 -11.02 -20.17
N ARG A 719 -7.03 -10.96 -20.98
CA ARG A 719 -8.01 -12.04 -21.21
C ARG A 719 -8.67 -12.58 -19.94
N ARG A 720 -8.75 -11.78 -18.88
CA ARG A 720 -9.46 -12.12 -17.64
C ARG A 720 -10.97 -11.90 -17.78
N GLY A 721 -11.70 -12.23 -16.72
CA GLY A 721 -13.12 -11.91 -16.59
C GLY A 721 -13.35 -10.73 -15.64
N GLY A 722 -14.58 -10.56 -15.18
CA GLY A 722 -14.90 -9.61 -14.11
C GLY A 722 -16.22 -9.95 -13.42
N TRP A 723 -16.57 -9.18 -12.39
CA TRP A 723 -17.91 -9.18 -11.81
C TRP A 723 -18.87 -8.26 -12.61
N CYS A 724 -20.12 -8.13 -12.18
CA CYS A 724 -21.18 -7.49 -12.98
C CYS A 724 -20.86 -6.04 -13.36
N CYS A 725 -20.36 -5.23 -12.43
CA CYS A 725 -20.05 -3.83 -12.68
C CYS A 725 -18.90 -3.66 -13.68
N GLU A 726 -17.89 -4.52 -13.69
CA GLU A 726 -16.76 -4.41 -14.63
C GLU A 726 -17.20 -4.78 -16.05
N ASN A 727 -17.88 -5.92 -16.20
CA ASN A 727 -18.29 -6.42 -17.51
C ASN A 727 -19.36 -5.52 -18.15
N ASN A 728 -20.42 -5.15 -17.41
CA ASN A 728 -21.47 -4.32 -17.98
C ASN A 728 -21.01 -2.87 -18.18
N LEU A 729 -20.04 -2.36 -17.42
CA LEU A 729 -19.42 -1.05 -17.68
C LEU A 729 -18.53 -1.10 -18.93
N LEU A 730 -17.73 -2.15 -19.12
CA LEU A 730 -16.99 -2.37 -20.37
C LEU A 730 -17.96 -2.51 -21.55
N PHE A 731 -19.04 -3.25 -21.39
CA PHE A 731 -20.03 -3.43 -22.44
C PHE A 731 -20.75 -2.11 -22.78
N SER A 732 -20.99 -1.24 -21.79
CA SER A 732 -21.53 0.11 -22.02
C SER A 732 -20.60 0.94 -22.93
N TRP A 733 -19.29 0.82 -22.75
CA TRP A 733 -18.31 1.44 -23.64
C TRP A 733 -18.38 0.87 -25.05
N VAL A 734 -18.50 -0.45 -25.19
CA VAL A 734 -18.68 -1.11 -26.50
C VAL A 734 -19.94 -0.59 -27.21
N LEU A 735 -21.07 -0.49 -26.50
CA LEU A 735 -22.32 0.06 -27.03
C LEU A 735 -22.13 1.48 -27.54
N ARG A 736 -21.41 2.32 -26.78
CA ARG A 736 -21.06 3.68 -27.16
C ARG A 736 -20.24 3.72 -28.46
N GLU A 737 -19.15 2.97 -28.52
CA GLU A 737 -18.25 2.98 -29.68
C GLU A 737 -18.91 2.39 -30.93
N MET A 738 -19.87 1.47 -30.76
CA MET A 738 -20.69 0.94 -31.86
C MET A 738 -21.83 1.87 -32.28
N GLY A 739 -22.07 2.97 -31.55
CA GLY A 739 -23.07 3.98 -31.90
C GLY A 739 -24.50 3.67 -31.44
N TYR A 740 -24.70 2.77 -30.48
CA TYR A 740 -26.01 2.55 -29.86
C TYR A 740 -26.39 3.72 -28.94
N LYS A 741 -27.68 4.04 -28.90
CA LYS A 741 -28.24 4.89 -27.84
C LYS A 741 -28.52 3.99 -26.63
N TYR A 742 -27.85 4.23 -25.52
CA TYR A 742 -28.02 3.43 -24.30
C TYR A 742 -28.03 4.29 -23.04
N THR A 743 -28.53 3.70 -21.94
CA THR A 743 -28.51 4.24 -20.58
C THR A 743 -28.09 3.12 -19.64
N THR A 744 -27.09 3.35 -18.78
CA THR A 744 -26.72 2.39 -17.74
C THR A 744 -27.66 2.56 -16.54
N LEU A 745 -28.14 1.45 -16.00
CA LEU A 745 -29.11 1.41 -14.90
C LEU A 745 -28.53 0.63 -13.71
N GLY A 746 -28.83 1.10 -12.50
CA GLY A 746 -28.70 0.32 -11.28
C GLY A 746 -29.89 -0.61 -11.10
N SER A 747 -29.63 -1.79 -10.55
CA SER A 747 -30.61 -2.84 -10.30
C SER A 747 -30.17 -3.65 -9.08
N ARG A 748 -31.00 -4.60 -8.65
CA ARG A 748 -30.73 -5.46 -7.50
C ARG A 748 -31.03 -6.91 -7.84
N GLU A 749 -30.12 -7.82 -7.51
CA GLU A 749 -30.31 -9.25 -7.71
C GLU A 749 -31.17 -9.87 -6.60
N PHE A 750 -32.02 -10.84 -6.96
CA PHE A 750 -32.69 -11.71 -6.00
C PHE A 750 -31.74 -12.81 -5.54
N ARG A 751 -31.46 -12.87 -4.24
CA ARG A 751 -30.51 -13.82 -3.65
C ARG A 751 -31.25 -15.06 -3.15
N THR A 752 -31.21 -16.11 -3.96
CA THR A 752 -31.90 -17.38 -3.69
C THR A 752 -31.53 -18.02 -2.34
N LEU A 753 -30.30 -17.84 -1.85
CA LEU A 753 -29.85 -18.38 -0.55
C LEU A 753 -30.56 -17.77 0.66
N ILE A 754 -30.95 -16.49 0.56
CA ILE A 754 -31.63 -15.76 1.65
C ILE A 754 -33.07 -15.42 1.30
N ASN A 755 -33.52 -15.83 0.11
CA ASN A 755 -34.86 -15.59 -0.42
C ASN A 755 -35.30 -14.12 -0.34
N ASP A 756 -34.38 -13.21 -0.65
CA ASP A 756 -34.61 -11.76 -0.59
C ASP A 756 -33.78 -11.02 -1.65
N PHE A 757 -34.19 -9.79 -1.96
CA PHE A 757 -33.41 -8.90 -2.82
C PHE A 757 -32.20 -8.33 -2.08
N SER A 758 -31.14 -8.14 -2.85
CA SER A 758 -30.00 -7.32 -2.47
C SER A 758 -30.36 -5.83 -2.30
N PRO A 759 -29.48 -5.03 -1.68
CA PRO A 759 -29.62 -3.58 -1.64
C PRO A 759 -29.78 -2.99 -3.05
N MET A 760 -30.50 -1.87 -3.17
CA MET A 760 -30.64 -1.17 -4.45
C MET A 760 -29.28 -0.80 -5.04
N ASP A 761 -29.17 -0.84 -6.37
CA ASP A 761 -27.96 -0.53 -7.14
C ASP A 761 -26.76 -1.48 -6.91
N SER A 762 -27.00 -2.70 -6.40
CA SER A 762 -25.97 -3.74 -6.26
C SER A 762 -25.55 -4.40 -7.59
N HIS A 763 -26.34 -4.24 -8.66
CA HIS A 763 -26.09 -4.82 -9.99
C HIS A 763 -26.26 -3.78 -11.10
N LEU A 764 -25.34 -3.77 -12.07
CA LEU A 764 -25.33 -2.81 -13.18
C LEU A 764 -25.81 -3.48 -14.47
N ILE A 765 -26.75 -2.86 -15.18
CA ILE A 765 -27.26 -3.32 -16.49
C ILE A 765 -27.29 -2.16 -17.51
N ASN A 766 -27.46 -2.47 -18.80
CA ASN A 766 -27.58 -1.45 -19.85
C ASN A 766 -28.96 -1.52 -20.53
N LEU A 767 -29.65 -0.38 -20.59
CA LEU A 767 -30.86 -0.17 -21.39
C LEU A 767 -30.47 0.40 -22.75
N VAL A 768 -30.77 -0.32 -23.83
CA VAL A 768 -30.43 0.06 -25.21
C VAL A 768 -31.70 0.38 -26.00
N GLU A 769 -31.72 1.50 -26.70
CA GLU A 769 -32.82 1.90 -27.57
C GLU A 769 -32.48 1.57 -29.03
N ILE A 770 -33.28 0.70 -29.65
CA ILE A 770 -33.13 0.28 -31.04
C ILE A 770 -34.47 0.50 -31.74
N GLU A 771 -34.48 1.31 -32.80
CA GLU A 771 -35.70 1.61 -33.57
C GLU A 771 -36.88 2.10 -32.70
N GLY A 772 -36.57 2.88 -31.65
CA GLY A 772 -37.57 3.41 -30.69
C GLY A 772 -38.06 2.40 -29.66
N LYS A 773 -37.47 1.19 -29.59
CA LYS A 773 -37.83 0.14 -28.64
C LYS A 773 -36.74 -0.06 -27.57
N PRO A 774 -37.12 -0.16 -26.29
CA PRO A 774 -36.19 -0.41 -25.19
C PRO A 774 -35.82 -1.90 -25.03
N TYR A 775 -34.53 -2.19 -24.89
CA TYR A 775 -33.98 -3.52 -24.62
C TYR A 775 -33.03 -3.49 -23.41
N ILE A 776 -33.13 -4.45 -22.49
CA ILE A 776 -32.11 -4.69 -21.47
C ILE A 776 -31.02 -5.59 -22.04
N ALA A 777 -29.78 -5.12 -21.97
CA ALA A 777 -28.56 -5.83 -22.29
C ALA A 777 -27.72 -5.99 -21.02
N ASP A 778 -27.61 -7.23 -20.56
CA ASP A 778 -26.83 -7.63 -19.40
C ASP A 778 -25.96 -8.83 -19.78
N VAL A 779 -24.64 -8.62 -19.80
CA VAL A 779 -23.67 -9.62 -20.20
C VAL A 779 -23.06 -10.37 -19.00
N SER A 780 -23.59 -10.18 -17.78
CA SER A 780 -22.85 -10.50 -16.54
C SER A 780 -23.70 -11.11 -15.43
N PHE A 781 -24.79 -11.78 -15.78
CA PHE A 781 -25.61 -12.53 -14.85
C PHE A 781 -25.14 -13.99 -14.79
N GLY A 782 -24.24 -14.31 -13.84
CA GLY A 782 -23.63 -15.65 -13.72
C GLY A 782 -24.64 -16.79 -13.44
N VAL A 783 -24.23 -18.02 -13.77
CA VAL A 783 -24.96 -19.30 -13.60
C VAL A 783 -26.31 -19.43 -14.35
N SER A 784 -27.31 -20.11 -13.77
CA SER A 784 -28.57 -20.59 -14.36
C SER A 784 -29.48 -19.52 -14.96
N TYR A 785 -29.14 -18.23 -14.85
CA TYR A 785 -29.94 -17.08 -15.27
C TYR A 785 -29.24 -16.24 -16.36
N GLN A 786 -28.18 -16.76 -16.98
CA GLN A 786 -27.45 -16.07 -18.03
C GLN A 786 -28.38 -15.62 -19.17
N ILE A 787 -28.38 -14.32 -19.44
CA ILE A 787 -29.04 -13.71 -20.59
C ILE A 787 -28.06 -13.81 -21.76
N TRP A 788 -28.48 -14.44 -22.85
CA TRP A 788 -27.71 -14.63 -24.08
C TRP A 788 -27.99 -13.57 -25.12
N TYR A 789 -29.21 -13.04 -25.13
CA TYR A 789 -29.68 -12.01 -26.04
C TYR A 789 -30.37 -10.89 -25.27
N PRO A 790 -30.28 -9.62 -25.72
CA PRO A 790 -31.01 -8.52 -25.11
C PRO A 790 -32.52 -8.80 -25.04
N LEU A 791 -33.14 -8.41 -23.92
CA LEU A 791 -34.56 -8.61 -23.63
C LEU A 791 -35.34 -7.33 -23.92
N GLU A 792 -36.38 -7.39 -24.75
CA GLU A 792 -37.27 -6.26 -25.00
C GLU A 792 -38.08 -5.93 -23.75
N MET A 793 -38.16 -4.66 -23.34
CA MET A 793 -38.91 -4.24 -22.16
C MET A 793 -40.41 -4.14 -22.45
N ILE A 794 -41.05 -5.30 -22.59
CA ILE A 794 -42.51 -5.44 -22.68
C ILE A 794 -43.00 -6.28 -21.50
N SER A 795 -43.87 -5.68 -20.68
CA SER A 795 -44.42 -6.35 -19.51
C SER A 795 -45.22 -7.60 -19.92
N GLY A 796 -44.94 -8.74 -19.29
CA GLY A 796 -45.60 -10.03 -19.50
C GLY A 796 -45.24 -10.75 -20.81
N LYS A 797 -44.28 -10.25 -21.60
CA LYS A 797 -43.85 -10.91 -22.84
C LYS A 797 -42.82 -12.01 -22.54
N ASP A 798 -43.17 -13.23 -22.90
CA ASP A 798 -42.26 -14.38 -22.86
C ASP A 798 -41.19 -14.26 -23.97
N GLN A 799 -39.93 -14.42 -23.59
CA GLN A 799 -38.76 -14.28 -24.45
C GLN A 799 -37.85 -15.50 -24.29
N GLU A 800 -37.86 -16.36 -25.31
CA GLU A 800 -37.06 -17.60 -25.31
C GLU A 800 -35.56 -17.34 -25.47
N GLN A 801 -34.78 -17.98 -24.61
CA GLN A 801 -33.32 -17.96 -24.62
C GLN A 801 -32.74 -19.37 -24.43
N PRO A 802 -31.46 -19.60 -24.76
CA PRO A 802 -30.82 -20.91 -24.55
C PRO A 802 -30.86 -21.40 -23.10
N SER A 803 -30.87 -20.47 -22.14
CA SER A 803 -30.90 -20.75 -20.70
C SER A 803 -32.32 -20.94 -20.14
N GLY A 804 -33.38 -20.60 -20.88
CA GLY A 804 -34.78 -20.69 -20.43
C GLY A 804 -35.67 -19.60 -21.03
N ILE A 805 -36.93 -19.54 -20.59
CA ILE A 805 -37.87 -18.48 -20.97
C ILE A 805 -37.78 -17.38 -19.91
N PHE A 806 -37.60 -16.14 -20.37
CA PHE A 806 -37.56 -14.96 -19.52
C PHE A 806 -38.78 -14.09 -19.80
N ARG A 807 -39.26 -13.38 -18.79
CA ARG A 807 -40.23 -12.30 -18.95
C ARG A 807 -39.91 -11.14 -18.03
N LEU A 808 -40.27 -9.95 -18.46
CA LEU A 808 -40.20 -8.74 -17.64
C LEU A 808 -41.61 -8.43 -17.16
N LEU A 809 -41.78 -8.11 -15.88
CA LEU A 809 -43.05 -7.66 -15.30
C LEU A 809 -42.88 -6.23 -14.80
N ASN A 810 -43.85 -5.37 -15.11
CA ASN A 810 -43.91 -3.99 -14.64
C ASN A 810 -45.16 -3.81 -13.78
N ASP A 811 -44.98 -3.40 -12.52
CA ASP A 811 -46.05 -3.13 -11.57
C ASP A 811 -46.44 -1.63 -11.51
N GLY A 812 -45.78 -0.78 -12.29
CA GLY A 812 -45.98 0.67 -12.33
C GLY A 812 -44.85 1.46 -11.66
N GLU A 813 -44.09 0.84 -10.75
CA GLU A 813 -42.96 1.46 -10.06
C GLU A 813 -41.63 0.75 -10.38
N THR A 814 -41.67 -0.57 -10.55
CA THR A 814 -40.48 -1.41 -10.74
C THR A 814 -40.65 -2.40 -11.88
N TRP A 815 -39.51 -2.75 -12.50
CA TRP A 815 -39.43 -3.85 -13.46
C TRP A 815 -38.75 -5.06 -12.81
N THR A 816 -39.44 -6.20 -12.83
CA THR A 816 -38.92 -7.48 -12.32
C THR A 816 -38.64 -8.42 -13.47
N LEU A 817 -37.45 -9.03 -13.48
CA LEU A 817 -37.10 -10.08 -14.44
C LEU A 817 -37.37 -11.45 -13.81
N GLU A 818 -38.18 -12.26 -14.47
CA GLU A 818 -38.46 -13.64 -14.06
C GLU A 818 -38.00 -14.64 -15.11
N LYS A 819 -37.65 -15.85 -14.66
CA LYS A 819 -37.21 -16.97 -15.51
C LYS A 819 -37.96 -18.25 -15.18
N THR A 820 -38.19 -19.11 -16.17
CA THR A 820 -38.78 -20.44 -15.93
C THR A 820 -37.78 -21.43 -15.32
N LEU A 821 -38.24 -22.21 -14.33
CA LEU A 821 -37.50 -23.30 -13.69
C LEU A 821 -37.92 -24.68 -14.25
N GLY A 822 -37.20 -25.21 -15.24
CA GLY A 822 -37.39 -26.59 -15.74
C GLY A 822 -38.67 -26.83 -16.57
N LYS A 823 -39.05 -28.10 -16.80
CA LYS A 823 -40.19 -28.52 -17.65
C LYS A 823 -41.58 -28.29 -17.02
N GLY A 824 -41.81 -27.16 -16.37
CA GLY A 824 -43.11 -26.75 -15.85
C GLY A 824 -43.25 -25.23 -15.80
N ASN A 825 -44.47 -24.71 -15.92
CA ASN A 825 -44.80 -23.27 -15.94
C ASN A 825 -44.59 -22.57 -14.56
N ARG A 826 -43.50 -22.87 -13.83
CA ARG A 826 -43.12 -22.14 -12.61
C ARG A 826 -42.07 -21.09 -12.94
N TRP A 827 -42.37 -19.87 -12.53
CA TRP A 827 -41.51 -18.69 -12.65
C TRP A 827 -40.72 -18.47 -11.35
N SER A 828 -39.48 -18.01 -11.48
CA SER A 828 -38.61 -17.57 -10.37
C SER A 828 -38.05 -16.20 -10.62
#